data_AF-A0A3E2NTE1-F1
#
_entry.id   AF-A0A3E2NTE1-F1
#
_cell.length_a   1.000
_cell.length_b   1.000
_cell.length_c   1.000
_cell.angle_alpha   90.00
_cell.angle_beta   90.00
_cell.angle_gamma   90.00
#
_symmetry.space_group_name_H-M   'P 1'
#
loop_
_entity.id
_entity.type
_entity.pdbx_description
1 polymer ?
#
loop_
_entity_poly.entity_id
_entity_poly.type
_entity_poly.pdbx_seq_one_letter_code
_entity_poly.pdbx_strand_id
1 'polypeptide(L)'
;MDIITDLTAHAVSYITIYQDICKDKFFSGNKIVTNDYCSQEQYNRIKEVFMSRELLDENMLKEQFSRRVHQLYSWIKSGGDAAIATVQMTADNDDIYQPPTYWRKKIRAMLFADANERSELARILNYVPIQVILAMGGNKIKNYDRTYQAYDNTEQPKETPTTGLIKNPQRDKWWAGNFEKKPRRSLTIELLENNERLKNCLITANAPLPFDTFFTEELKEVEQSRESRRKELEPGMVPPSNTPEHALDPDPFLLASDMKLKGLALSGGGIRSATFSLGVIQKLAYLGQLSSFDYLSTVSGGGYIGSWLISWIKRGGSVTKVSNRLNPAKSTDPMADEVRPIRWLRMYSNYLSPNASIMSADAWTTGMTWLRNTIINQCILLLLLLSVLALVSSFFNLWRIFQSTGNNYSTWSVGIWSFILLAPAAFLTGFGMRGYKTMDGVNTKPLIANAYTSFLMVFWAALAGCIISSWLYAGLPELGGYVYNGKKLWPVAAVGTALMITVATIGKYASQASAMSTYKIYFVPGWLRIWCWIILSSLVAAAVGLAAVTAVWTLFCNLPVAGYGINNFYEKEIFILGPPLIIEVVCISIVARMALMGLLFPDEKREWWGRMGGIVHRFILLWLLVTAGALLLPDYIRYNSKNMLKELAPILGTAATWAGLVGAGVKMAFNAASEGKKSDPGKSKAADIFVRFVPYLFMVGFLLIGAYTLEALTRVFVDVKNADAQTLASCFGLLSGGLIVITWLVSWRTGVNEFSLHHFYRNRLTRAYLGATRRRDDRDNTANSFTGFDQRDDLPLTDFKYKGKNGRYIGPYPILNTALNATDASELDRQDRMAESFIFSPLYCGFDFSATKSAINNKSSKFNYGYRNTDRYSAPMGPQLGSVMAMSGAAVSPNMGYHSSAATAFLLTMFNVRLGRWIGNPRQDRWKHSEPTAGIGYLVKDLVGDTDIDNDYVYLSDGGHFDNMGLYELVRRKCSTIVLVDGEQDSKANCEGLANAIRRCRIDFGVEIEIDTTKITKKAKDTGFSLAHAVTGKIHYPGVTDVGELIYVKTTLTEDNATDVREYYMSNPEFPQESTGDQFFNEAQFESYRKLGYLSIDKSMFAAAK
;
A
#
# COMPACT_ATOMS: atom_id res chain seq x y z
N MET A 1 -4.11 -14.14 -9.83
CA MET A 1 -4.75 -14.96 -10.89
C MET A 1 -4.87 -16.37 -10.39
N ASP A 2 -5.95 -17.08 -10.70
CA ASP A 2 -6.08 -18.54 -10.51
C ASP A 2 -5.45 -19.33 -11.69
N ILE A 3 -5.33 -20.66 -11.58
CA ILE A 3 -4.64 -21.50 -12.59
C ILE A 3 -5.25 -21.35 -13.99
N ILE A 4 -6.58 -21.26 -14.10
CA ILE A 4 -7.27 -21.10 -15.39
C ILE A 4 -6.98 -19.73 -15.98
N THR A 5 -7.05 -18.67 -15.16
CA THR A 5 -6.74 -17.30 -15.57
C THR A 5 -5.27 -17.18 -16.01
N ASP A 6 -4.34 -17.82 -15.30
CA ASP A 6 -2.90 -17.85 -15.62
C ASP A 6 -2.63 -18.59 -16.93
N LEU A 7 -3.15 -19.82 -17.09
CA LEU A 7 -3.04 -20.60 -18.33
C LEU A 7 -3.65 -19.87 -19.54
N THR A 8 -4.83 -19.27 -19.35
CA THR A 8 -5.50 -18.49 -20.40
C THR A 8 -4.68 -17.27 -20.81
N ALA A 9 -4.16 -16.50 -19.84
CA ALA A 9 -3.34 -15.33 -20.14
C ALA A 9 -2.06 -15.72 -20.89
N HIS A 10 -1.43 -16.83 -20.50
CA HIS A 10 -0.25 -17.36 -21.16
C HIS A 10 -0.56 -17.80 -22.60
N ALA A 11 -1.62 -18.59 -22.81
CA ALA A 11 -2.08 -19.02 -24.14
C ALA A 11 -2.40 -17.84 -25.07
N VAL A 12 -3.13 -16.83 -24.57
CA VAL A 12 -3.48 -15.63 -25.35
C VAL A 12 -2.24 -14.81 -25.71
N SER A 13 -1.20 -14.81 -24.87
CA SER A 13 0.07 -14.16 -25.19
C SER A 13 0.75 -14.82 -26.40
N TYR A 14 0.74 -16.15 -26.51
CA TYR A 14 1.22 -16.86 -27.70
C TYR A 14 0.44 -16.45 -28.96
N ILE A 15 -0.90 -16.44 -28.90
CA ILE A 15 -1.75 -16.12 -30.05
C ILE A 15 -1.53 -14.65 -30.49
N THR A 16 -1.52 -13.71 -29.54
CA THR A 16 -1.40 -12.28 -29.86
C THR A 16 -0.03 -11.89 -30.39
N ILE A 17 1.06 -12.50 -29.89
CA ILE A 17 2.39 -12.32 -30.49
C ILE A 17 2.42 -12.88 -31.91
N TYR A 18 1.80 -14.04 -32.14
CA TYR A 18 1.73 -14.61 -33.49
C TYR A 18 0.91 -13.74 -34.45
N GLN A 19 -0.26 -13.25 -34.02
CA GLN A 19 -1.09 -12.30 -34.79
C GLN A 19 -0.29 -11.05 -35.18
N ASP A 20 0.53 -10.52 -34.28
CA ASP A 20 1.36 -9.35 -34.51
C ASP A 20 2.44 -9.62 -35.58
N ILE A 21 3.14 -10.75 -35.47
CA ILE A 21 4.12 -11.20 -36.47
C ILE A 21 3.47 -11.37 -37.86
N CYS A 22 2.25 -11.90 -37.91
CA CYS A 22 1.52 -12.12 -39.16
C CYS A 22 0.98 -10.82 -39.79
N LYS A 23 0.75 -9.76 -39.01
CA LYS A 23 0.25 -8.46 -39.52
C LYS A 23 1.32 -7.65 -40.25
N ASP A 24 2.58 -7.76 -39.83
CA ASP A 24 3.67 -6.93 -40.37
C ASP A 24 4.10 -7.31 -41.79
N LYS A 25 3.75 -8.49 -42.28
CA LYS A 25 4.01 -8.91 -43.67
C LYS A 25 2.88 -9.82 -44.13
N PHE A 26 2.28 -9.54 -45.30
CA PHE A 26 1.32 -10.41 -46.00
C PHE A 26 1.88 -11.85 -46.03
N PHE A 27 1.49 -12.67 -45.05
CA PHE A 27 1.93 -14.04 -44.92
C PHE A 27 1.08 -14.86 -45.89
N SER A 28 1.70 -15.65 -46.77
CA SER A 28 1.01 -16.65 -47.57
C SER A 28 1.62 -18.03 -47.26
N GLY A 29 1.03 -18.74 -46.31
CA GLY A 29 1.25 -20.19 -46.13
C GLY A 29 2.16 -20.67 -44.98
N ASN A 30 2.22 -22.00 -44.91
CA ASN A 30 2.66 -22.92 -43.83
C ASN A 30 4.16 -22.88 -43.41
N LYS A 31 4.85 -21.73 -43.41
CA LYS A 31 6.27 -21.68 -43.01
C LYS A 31 6.46 -21.29 -41.55
N ILE A 32 7.31 -22.06 -40.85
CA ILE A 32 7.86 -21.79 -39.52
C ILE A 32 8.41 -20.36 -39.49
N VAL A 33 8.20 -19.62 -38.39
CA VAL A 33 8.79 -18.28 -38.19
C VAL A 33 10.32 -18.36 -38.37
N THR A 34 10.85 -17.85 -39.49
CA THR A 34 12.30 -17.76 -39.76
C THR A 34 12.83 -16.34 -39.51
N ASN A 35 14.16 -16.16 -39.60
CA ASN A 35 14.84 -14.88 -39.30
C ASN A 35 14.36 -13.68 -40.13
N ASP A 36 13.75 -13.89 -41.30
CA ASP A 36 13.34 -12.80 -42.19
C ASP A 36 11.98 -12.15 -41.80
N TYR A 37 11.26 -12.72 -40.81
CA TYR A 37 9.86 -12.38 -40.51
C TYR A 37 9.60 -11.88 -39.08
N CYS A 38 10.61 -11.82 -38.20
CA CYS A 38 10.42 -11.46 -36.79
C CYS A 38 11.40 -10.33 -36.42
N SER A 39 10.88 -9.18 -36.00
CA SER A 39 11.68 -8.05 -35.52
C SER A 39 12.37 -8.38 -34.19
N GLN A 40 13.42 -7.64 -33.83
CA GLN A 40 14.10 -7.83 -32.55
C GLN A 40 13.15 -7.63 -31.35
N GLU A 41 12.18 -6.71 -31.48
CA GLU A 41 11.15 -6.46 -30.46
C GLU A 41 10.19 -7.65 -30.32
N GLN A 42 9.72 -8.21 -31.44
CA GLN A 42 8.89 -9.42 -31.45
C GLN A 42 9.65 -10.62 -30.89
N TYR A 43 10.94 -10.77 -31.22
CA TYR A 43 11.78 -11.81 -30.64
C TYR A 43 11.94 -11.66 -29.13
N ASN A 44 12.13 -10.44 -28.63
CA ASN A 44 12.20 -10.18 -27.19
C ASN A 44 10.87 -10.57 -26.51
N ARG A 45 9.72 -10.28 -27.11
CA ARG A 45 8.40 -10.72 -26.61
C ARG A 45 8.22 -12.25 -26.64
N ILE A 46 8.73 -12.95 -27.66
CA ILE A 46 8.77 -14.42 -27.68
C ILE A 46 9.62 -14.95 -26.52
N LYS A 47 10.80 -14.36 -26.30
CA LYS A 47 11.70 -14.72 -25.19
C LYS A 47 11.04 -14.51 -23.83
N GLU A 48 10.28 -13.42 -23.67
CA GLU A 48 9.50 -13.14 -22.46
C GLU A 48 8.44 -14.19 -22.19
N VAL A 49 7.67 -14.62 -23.20
CA VAL A 49 6.63 -15.64 -23.02
C VAL A 49 7.21 -17.01 -22.63
N PHE A 50 8.37 -17.39 -23.18
CA PHE A 50 9.08 -18.60 -22.75
C PHE A 50 9.80 -18.46 -21.40
N MET A 51 9.83 -17.26 -20.82
CA MET A 51 10.49 -16.92 -19.55
C MET A 51 11.93 -17.41 -19.40
N SER A 52 12.70 -17.44 -20.49
CA SER A 52 14.09 -17.92 -20.47
C SER A 52 15.08 -16.83 -20.04
N ARG A 53 15.93 -17.16 -19.05
CA ARG A 53 16.94 -16.26 -18.48
C ARG A 53 18.27 -16.20 -19.24
N GLU A 54 18.58 -17.14 -20.15
CA GLU A 54 19.82 -17.10 -20.95
C GLU A 54 19.56 -16.91 -22.45
N LEU A 55 20.63 -16.54 -23.17
CA LEU A 55 20.71 -16.49 -24.63
C LEU A 55 20.42 -17.88 -25.20
N LEU A 56 19.20 -18.04 -25.70
CA LEU A 56 18.80 -19.19 -26.49
C LEU A 56 19.26 -19.02 -27.93
N ASP A 57 19.45 -20.14 -28.64
CA ASP A 57 19.57 -20.11 -30.10
C ASP A 57 18.27 -19.53 -30.67
N GLU A 58 18.38 -18.37 -31.31
CA GLU A 58 17.28 -17.58 -31.84
C GLU A 58 16.39 -18.37 -32.80
N ASN A 59 17.00 -19.21 -33.65
CA ASN A 59 16.27 -20.02 -34.62
C ASN A 59 15.42 -21.09 -33.95
N MET A 60 16.01 -21.74 -32.95
CA MET A 60 15.38 -22.85 -32.24
C MET A 60 14.21 -22.37 -31.36
N LEU A 61 14.33 -21.19 -30.74
CA LEU A 61 13.25 -20.57 -29.97
C LEU A 61 12.06 -20.19 -30.87
N LYS A 62 12.34 -19.60 -32.06
CA LYS A 62 11.31 -19.26 -33.05
C LYS A 62 10.58 -20.51 -33.56
N GLU A 63 11.30 -21.60 -33.82
CA GLU A 63 10.71 -22.88 -34.23
C GLU A 63 9.79 -23.46 -33.15
N GLN A 64 10.25 -23.48 -31.89
CA GLN A 64 9.44 -23.96 -30.76
C GLN A 64 8.21 -23.10 -30.53
N PHE A 65 8.35 -21.76 -30.59
CA PHE A 65 7.21 -20.84 -30.51
C PHE A 65 6.18 -21.15 -31.59
N SER A 66 6.61 -21.23 -32.85
CA SER A 66 5.74 -21.57 -33.98
C SER A 66 5.02 -22.90 -33.74
N ARG A 67 5.74 -23.95 -33.32
CA ARG A 67 5.18 -25.27 -33.03
C ARG A 67 4.10 -25.21 -31.94
N ARG A 68 4.34 -24.48 -30.85
CA ARG A 68 3.36 -24.35 -29.75
C ARG A 68 2.13 -23.57 -30.18
N VAL A 69 2.26 -22.51 -30.98
CA VAL A 69 1.11 -21.77 -31.52
C VAL A 69 0.24 -22.67 -32.40
N HIS A 70 0.85 -23.49 -33.26
CA HIS A 70 0.10 -24.42 -34.11
C HIS A 70 -0.64 -25.48 -33.29
N GLN A 71 0.02 -26.06 -32.28
CA GLN A 71 -0.60 -27.01 -31.34
C GLN A 71 -1.77 -26.36 -30.58
N LEU A 72 -1.55 -25.15 -30.06
CA LEU A 72 -2.57 -24.38 -29.34
C LEU A 72 -3.78 -24.06 -30.23
N TYR A 73 -3.55 -23.61 -31.46
CA TYR A 73 -4.64 -23.31 -32.39
C TYR A 73 -5.42 -24.56 -32.79
N SER A 74 -4.72 -25.66 -33.08
CA SER A 74 -5.33 -26.95 -33.39
C SER A 74 -6.22 -27.43 -32.24
N TRP A 75 -5.73 -27.35 -31.00
CA TRP A 75 -6.47 -27.67 -29.78
C TRP A 75 -7.72 -26.80 -29.61
N ILE A 76 -7.63 -25.48 -29.84
CA ILE A 76 -8.79 -24.58 -29.77
C ILE A 76 -9.82 -24.89 -30.87
N LYS A 77 -9.38 -25.40 -32.02
CA LYS A 77 -10.24 -25.74 -33.16
C LYS A 77 -10.92 -27.09 -33.02
N SER A 78 -10.25 -28.07 -32.44
CA SER A 78 -10.81 -29.39 -32.16
C SER A 78 -11.77 -29.41 -30.97
N GLY A 79 -11.83 -28.32 -30.19
CA GLY A 79 -12.72 -28.24 -29.04
C GLY A 79 -12.17 -28.90 -27.79
N GLY A 80 -10.85 -29.14 -27.71
CA GLY A 80 -10.17 -29.76 -26.57
C GLY A 80 -9.52 -31.09 -26.95
N ASP A 81 -10.09 -31.77 -27.95
CA ASP A 81 -9.62 -33.09 -28.34
C ASP A 81 -8.36 -33.02 -29.22
N ALA A 82 -7.18 -33.19 -28.63
CA ALA A 82 -5.91 -33.22 -29.37
C ALA A 82 -5.77 -34.45 -30.30
N ALA A 83 -6.66 -35.45 -30.18
CA ALA A 83 -6.66 -36.64 -31.04
C ALA A 83 -7.31 -36.41 -32.41
N ILE A 84 -8.02 -35.29 -32.62
CA ILE A 84 -8.78 -35.04 -33.83
C ILE A 84 -8.24 -33.80 -34.57
N ALA A 85 -7.65 -34.08 -35.73
CA ALA A 85 -7.28 -33.18 -36.83
C ALA A 85 -6.08 -32.25 -36.63
N THR A 86 -5.09 -32.42 -37.53
CA THR A 86 -4.05 -31.44 -37.85
C THR A 86 -4.71 -30.30 -38.63
N VAL A 87 -5.34 -29.34 -37.95
CA VAL A 87 -5.94 -28.17 -38.61
C VAL A 87 -4.80 -27.27 -39.10
N GLN A 88 -4.67 -27.10 -40.42
CA GLN A 88 -3.66 -26.24 -41.01
C GLN A 88 -3.99 -24.75 -40.75
N MET A 89 -3.04 -24.01 -40.19
CA MET A 89 -3.14 -22.56 -40.05
C MET A 89 -2.75 -21.91 -41.38
N THR A 90 -3.73 -21.54 -42.20
CA THR A 90 -3.53 -20.70 -43.39
C THR A 90 -3.74 -19.24 -43.04
N ALA A 91 -2.99 -18.34 -43.68
CA ALA A 91 -3.09 -16.90 -43.43
C ALA A 91 -4.45 -16.29 -43.84
N ASP A 92 -5.23 -17.01 -44.66
CA ASP A 92 -6.59 -16.66 -45.08
C ASP A 92 -7.68 -17.04 -44.04
N ASN A 93 -7.29 -17.59 -42.88
CA ASN A 93 -8.23 -17.88 -41.79
C ASN A 93 -8.55 -16.59 -41.01
N ASP A 94 -9.57 -15.84 -41.44
CA ASP A 94 -10.10 -14.62 -40.78
C ASP A 94 -10.37 -14.80 -39.27
N ASP A 95 -10.63 -16.04 -38.87
CA ASP A 95 -10.89 -16.52 -37.53
C ASP A 95 -9.66 -16.50 -36.59
N ILE A 96 -8.43 -16.36 -37.10
CA ILE A 96 -7.25 -16.14 -36.24
C ILE A 96 -7.19 -14.71 -35.71
N TYR A 97 -7.67 -13.71 -36.46
CA TYR A 97 -7.53 -12.28 -36.12
C TYR A 97 -8.60 -11.76 -35.14
N GLN A 98 -9.00 -12.61 -34.20
CA GLN A 98 -9.96 -12.25 -33.15
C GLN A 98 -9.30 -11.47 -32.02
N PRO A 99 -10.03 -10.56 -31.35
CA PRO A 99 -9.49 -9.79 -30.23
C PRO A 99 -9.12 -10.69 -29.05
N PRO A 100 -8.18 -10.29 -28.17
CA PRO A 100 -7.77 -11.09 -27.01
C PRO A 100 -8.93 -11.52 -26.10
N THR A 101 -9.99 -10.72 -26.03
CA THR A 101 -11.22 -11.02 -25.27
C THR A 101 -11.96 -12.24 -25.79
N TYR A 102 -12.00 -12.43 -27.11
CA TYR A 102 -12.59 -13.61 -27.75
C TYR A 102 -11.83 -14.88 -27.35
N TRP A 103 -10.50 -14.87 -27.51
CA TRP A 103 -9.66 -16.01 -27.16
C TRP A 103 -9.72 -16.35 -25.67
N ARG A 104 -9.70 -15.35 -24.80
CA ARG A 104 -9.88 -15.56 -23.35
C ARG A 104 -11.19 -16.26 -23.04
N LYS A 105 -12.30 -15.82 -23.63
CA LYS A 105 -13.63 -16.42 -23.40
C LYS A 105 -13.67 -17.87 -23.89
N LYS A 106 -13.16 -18.13 -25.09
CA LYS A 106 -13.15 -19.48 -25.70
C LYS A 106 -12.29 -20.46 -24.91
N ILE A 107 -11.05 -20.10 -24.60
CA ILE A 107 -10.11 -20.98 -23.86
C ILE A 107 -10.64 -21.26 -22.46
N ARG A 108 -11.14 -20.24 -21.73
CA ARG A 108 -11.73 -20.45 -20.40
C ARG A 108 -12.90 -21.42 -20.43
N ALA A 109 -13.81 -21.27 -21.40
CA ALA A 109 -14.95 -22.17 -21.53
C ALA A 109 -14.52 -23.65 -21.66
N MET A 110 -13.45 -23.90 -22.43
CA MET A 110 -12.89 -25.26 -22.59
C MET A 110 -12.30 -25.79 -21.28
N LEU A 111 -11.52 -24.97 -20.56
CA LEU A 111 -10.86 -25.36 -19.30
C LEU A 111 -11.83 -25.60 -18.13
N PHE A 112 -13.03 -25.00 -18.16
CA PHE A 112 -14.08 -25.29 -17.19
C PHE A 112 -14.98 -26.46 -17.63
N ALA A 113 -15.10 -26.72 -18.94
CA ALA A 113 -15.90 -27.84 -19.45
C ALA A 113 -15.26 -29.20 -19.14
N ASP A 114 -13.93 -29.33 -19.28
CA ASP A 114 -13.18 -30.53 -18.89
C ASP A 114 -11.89 -30.13 -18.15
N ALA A 115 -11.70 -30.71 -16.96
CA ALA A 115 -10.53 -30.43 -16.15
C ALA A 115 -9.24 -31.04 -16.72
N ASN A 116 -9.33 -32.13 -17.49
CA ASN A 116 -8.19 -32.75 -18.18
C ASN A 116 -7.56 -31.78 -19.19
N GLU A 117 -8.35 -30.88 -19.75
CA GLU A 117 -7.88 -29.85 -20.69
C GLU A 117 -6.91 -28.86 -20.04
N ARG A 118 -6.92 -28.75 -18.70
CA ARG A 118 -5.96 -27.91 -17.96
C ARG A 118 -4.57 -28.53 -17.99
N SER A 119 -4.46 -29.85 -17.82
CA SER A 119 -3.19 -30.57 -17.89
C SER A 119 -2.68 -30.65 -19.33
N GLU A 120 -3.59 -30.79 -20.30
CA GLU A 120 -3.27 -30.77 -21.73
C GLU A 120 -2.80 -29.39 -22.21
N LEU A 121 -3.49 -28.31 -21.83
CA LEU A 121 -3.05 -26.95 -22.17
C LEU A 121 -1.70 -26.63 -21.50
N ALA A 122 -1.51 -27.02 -20.23
CA ALA A 122 -0.22 -26.89 -19.54
C ALA A 122 0.90 -27.64 -20.26
N ARG A 123 0.61 -28.82 -20.84
CA ARG A 123 1.53 -29.58 -21.69
C ARG A 123 1.84 -28.87 -23.01
N ILE A 124 0.82 -28.36 -23.71
CA ILE A 124 0.99 -27.62 -24.98
C ILE A 124 1.87 -26.39 -24.74
N LEU A 125 1.58 -25.60 -23.71
CA LEU A 125 2.35 -24.41 -23.35
C LEU A 125 3.69 -24.72 -22.68
N ASN A 126 3.86 -25.96 -22.22
CA ASN A 126 5.02 -26.40 -21.44
C ASN A 126 5.23 -25.55 -20.17
N TYR A 127 4.11 -25.24 -19.51
CA TYR A 127 4.01 -24.23 -18.46
C TYR A 127 3.30 -24.82 -17.24
N VAL A 128 3.84 -24.58 -16.04
CA VAL A 128 3.18 -24.98 -14.78
C VAL A 128 2.73 -23.70 -14.05
N PRO A 129 1.43 -23.54 -13.77
CA PRO A 129 0.92 -22.39 -13.03
C PRO A 129 1.56 -22.26 -11.65
N ILE A 130 1.76 -21.02 -11.22
CA ILE A 130 2.48 -20.73 -9.97
C ILE A 130 1.79 -21.27 -8.72
N GLN A 131 0.47 -21.40 -8.75
CA GLN A 131 -0.35 -21.94 -7.67
C GLN A 131 -0.08 -23.43 -7.47
N VAL A 132 0.09 -24.19 -8.57
CA VAL A 132 0.45 -25.61 -8.50
C VAL A 132 1.85 -25.77 -7.90
N ILE A 133 2.78 -24.90 -8.30
CA ILE A 133 4.13 -24.84 -7.72
C ILE A 133 4.08 -24.58 -6.20
N LEU A 134 3.29 -23.59 -5.76
CA LEU A 134 3.12 -23.26 -4.34
C LEU A 134 2.47 -24.38 -3.55
N ALA A 135 1.46 -25.06 -4.13
CA ALA A 135 0.80 -26.20 -3.52
C ALA A 135 1.76 -27.39 -3.30
N MET A 136 2.74 -27.57 -4.19
CA MET A 136 3.72 -28.65 -4.09
C MET A 136 4.88 -28.37 -3.11
N GLY A 137 5.37 -27.12 -3.01
CA GLY A 137 6.61 -26.80 -2.26
C GLY A 137 6.49 -25.74 -1.17
N GLY A 138 5.31 -25.14 -0.99
CA GLY A 138 5.04 -24.08 -0.02
C GLY A 138 5.75 -22.74 -0.28
N ASN A 139 5.61 -21.77 0.64
CA ASN A 139 6.22 -20.43 0.53
C ASN A 139 7.77 -20.42 0.53
N LYS A 140 8.43 -21.58 0.64
CA LYS A 140 9.91 -21.69 0.69
C LYS A 140 10.57 -21.61 -0.69
N ILE A 141 9.81 -21.57 -1.78
CA ILE A 141 10.33 -21.46 -3.15
C ILE A 141 10.75 -20.00 -3.40
N LYS A 142 12.00 -19.68 -3.05
CA LYS A 142 12.57 -18.32 -3.14
C LYS A 142 12.81 -17.81 -4.57
N ASN A 143 12.81 -18.72 -5.56
CA ASN A 143 12.99 -18.37 -6.97
C ASN A 143 11.80 -18.91 -7.76
N TYR A 144 10.93 -18.00 -8.19
CA TYR A 144 9.81 -18.30 -9.07
C TYR A 144 10.34 -18.57 -10.48
N ASP A 145 10.44 -19.84 -10.84
CA ASP A 145 10.57 -20.23 -12.24
C ASP A 145 9.29 -20.99 -12.60
N ARG A 146 8.43 -20.39 -13.44
CA ARG A 146 7.17 -21.04 -13.85
C ARG A 146 7.38 -22.03 -15.01
N THR A 147 8.64 -22.20 -15.41
CA THR A 147 9.07 -23.33 -16.24
C THR A 147 9.25 -24.56 -15.34
N TYR A 148 8.72 -25.72 -15.74
CA TYR A 148 8.83 -26.97 -14.98
C TYR A 148 10.29 -27.41 -14.71
N GLN A 149 11.26 -26.81 -15.40
CA GLN A 149 12.66 -27.23 -15.45
C GLN A 149 13.44 -26.93 -14.16
N ALA A 150 12.88 -26.11 -13.25
CA ALA A 150 13.42 -25.90 -11.91
C ALA A 150 12.98 -26.98 -10.88
N TYR A 151 11.98 -27.82 -11.20
CA TYR A 151 11.31 -28.69 -10.21
C TYR A 151 11.79 -30.15 -10.17
N ASP A 152 12.64 -30.57 -11.12
CA ASP A 152 13.20 -31.95 -11.23
C ASP A 152 14.59 -32.08 -10.55
N ASN A 153 15.27 -30.97 -10.20
CA ASN A 153 16.58 -31.05 -9.55
C ASN A 153 16.41 -31.30 -8.04
N THR A 154 16.54 -32.55 -7.63
CA THR A 154 16.63 -33.00 -6.23
C THR A 154 17.96 -32.67 -5.56
N GLU A 155 18.94 -32.17 -6.32
CA GLU A 155 20.17 -31.61 -5.80
C GLU A 155 20.09 -30.08 -5.92
N GLN A 156 20.63 -29.38 -4.91
CA GLN A 156 20.65 -27.90 -4.83
C GLN A 156 20.84 -27.23 -6.21
N PRO A 157 20.22 -26.06 -6.47
CA PRO A 157 20.40 -25.34 -7.72
C PRO A 157 21.83 -24.77 -7.80
N LYS A 158 22.81 -25.63 -8.05
CA LYS A 158 24.08 -25.23 -8.64
C LYS A 158 23.76 -24.89 -10.09
N GLU A 159 23.83 -23.60 -10.38
CA GLU A 159 23.94 -22.95 -11.69
C GLU A 159 24.10 -23.92 -12.86
N THR A 160 23.01 -24.58 -13.24
CA THR A 160 22.98 -25.48 -14.39
C THR A 160 22.36 -24.66 -15.53
N PRO A 161 23.08 -24.45 -16.64
CA PRO A 161 22.72 -23.46 -17.64
C PRO A 161 21.44 -23.83 -18.38
N THR A 162 20.55 -22.86 -18.56
CA THR A 162 19.29 -22.97 -19.31
C THR A 162 19.47 -23.33 -20.80
N THR A 163 20.70 -23.30 -21.33
CA THR A 163 21.04 -23.79 -22.68
C THR A 163 20.74 -25.27 -22.94
N GLY A 164 20.60 -26.11 -21.91
CA GLY A 164 20.18 -27.53 -22.06
C GLY A 164 18.67 -27.73 -22.28
N LEU A 165 17.86 -26.69 -22.11
CA LEU A 165 16.39 -26.77 -22.01
C LEU A 165 15.67 -26.85 -23.36
N ILE A 166 16.30 -26.32 -24.41
CA ILE A 166 15.76 -26.35 -25.78
C ILE A 166 16.51 -27.39 -26.64
N LYS A 167 17.73 -27.77 -26.26
CA LYS A 167 18.55 -28.76 -27.00
C LYS A 167 18.10 -30.22 -26.84
N ASN A 168 17.26 -30.56 -25.84
CA ASN A 168 16.92 -31.96 -25.54
C ASN A 168 15.46 -32.31 -25.93
N PRO A 169 15.22 -32.92 -27.12
CA PRO A 169 13.89 -33.38 -27.54
C PRO A 169 13.29 -34.48 -26.64
N GLN A 170 14.07 -35.06 -25.72
CA GLN A 170 13.55 -36.04 -24.76
C GLN A 170 12.72 -35.44 -23.62
N ARG A 171 12.53 -34.12 -23.52
CA ARG A 171 11.83 -33.50 -22.38
C ARG A 171 10.33 -33.22 -22.55
N ASP A 172 9.77 -33.30 -23.75
CA ASP A 172 8.31 -33.54 -23.92
C ASP A 172 7.89 -34.86 -23.24
N LYS A 173 8.85 -35.77 -22.98
CA LYS A 173 8.61 -37.01 -22.21
C LYS A 173 8.24 -36.77 -20.75
N TRP A 174 8.47 -35.59 -20.15
CA TRP A 174 7.95 -35.36 -18.79
C TRP A 174 6.44 -35.47 -18.81
N TRP A 175 5.76 -34.80 -19.74
CA TRP A 175 4.32 -34.94 -19.95
C TRP A 175 3.91 -36.25 -20.65
N ALA A 176 4.81 -36.91 -21.40
CA ALA A 176 4.51 -38.15 -22.15
C ALA A 176 4.94 -39.49 -21.48
N GLY A 177 5.60 -39.49 -20.31
CA GLY A 177 6.08 -40.71 -19.62
C GLY A 177 5.00 -41.48 -18.84
N ASN A 178 5.32 -42.66 -18.28
CA ASN A 178 4.41 -43.41 -17.40
C ASN A 178 4.22 -42.74 -16.02
N PHE A 179 2.95 -42.59 -15.59
CA PHE A 179 2.53 -41.96 -14.33
C PHE A 179 3.17 -42.60 -13.08
N GLU A 180 3.42 -43.90 -13.09
CA GLU A 180 3.86 -44.67 -11.91
C GLU A 180 5.29 -44.38 -11.45
N LYS A 181 6.15 -43.77 -12.28
CA LYS A 181 7.60 -43.63 -12.00
C LYS A 181 8.02 -42.26 -11.45
N LYS A 182 7.12 -41.26 -11.36
CA LYS A 182 7.45 -39.89 -10.91
C LYS A 182 6.36 -39.24 -10.02
N PRO A 183 6.44 -39.34 -8.68
CA PRO A 183 5.41 -38.86 -7.74
C PRO A 183 5.07 -37.36 -7.82
N ARG A 184 6.03 -36.51 -8.21
CA ARG A 184 5.77 -35.05 -8.38
C ARG A 184 4.92 -34.75 -9.61
N ARG A 185 5.04 -35.55 -10.67
CA ARG A 185 4.24 -35.37 -11.88
C ARG A 185 2.79 -35.75 -11.65
N SER A 186 2.55 -36.91 -11.04
CA SER A 186 1.19 -37.35 -10.73
C SER A 186 0.48 -36.31 -9.86
N LEU A 187 1.16 -35.78 -8.84
CA LEU A 187 0.63 -34.68 -8.03
C LEU A 187 0.39 -33.39 -8.84
N THR A 188 1.28 -33.02 -9.77
CA THR A 188 1.09 -31.81 -10.61
C THR A 188 -0.17 -31.91 -11.47
N ILE A 189 -0.35 -33.06 -12.14
CA ILE A 189 -1.51 -33.32 -13.00
C ILE A 189 -2.79 -33.31 -12.16
N GLU A 190 -2.76 -33.99 -11.02
CA GLU A 190 -3.89 -34.01 -10.10
C GLU A 190 -4.26 -32.61 -9.56
N LEU A 191 -3.28 -31.75 -9.29
CA LEU A 191 -3.51 -30.37 -8.86
C LEU A 191 -4.03 -29.46 -9.99
N LEU A 192 -3.73 -29.78 -11.26
CA LEU A 192 -4.29 -29.08 -12.42
C LEU A 192 -5.75 -29.49 -12.65
N GLU A 193 -6.06 -30.76 -12.45
CA GLU A 193 -7.37 -31.35 -12.72
C GLU A 193 -8.35 -31.23 -11.54
N ASN A 194 -7.88 -30.93 -10.31
CA ASN A 194 -8.71 -30.85 -9.11
C ASN A 194 -8.53 -29.53 -8.34
N ASN A 195 -9.44 -28.58 -8.56
CA ASN A 195 -9.44 -27.26 -7.93
C ASN A 195 -9.57 -27.32 -6.39
N GLU A 196 -10.38 -28.22 -5.85
CA GLU A 196 -10.55 -28.34 -4.39
C GLU A 196 -9.27 -28.89 -3.73
N ARG A 197 -8.64 -29.89 -4.35
CA ARG A 197 -7.35 -30.40 -3.86
C ARG A 197 -6.27 -29.33 -3.95
N LEU A 198 -6.20 -28.59 -5.06
CA LEU A 198 -5.28 -27.46 -5.21
C LEU A 198 -5.45 -26.42 -4.10
N LYS A 199 -6.69 -25.95 -3.90
CA LYS A 199 -7.02 -24.99 -2.84
C LYS A 199 -6.62 -25.50 -1.45
N ASN A 200 -6.95 -26.76 -1.12
CA ASN A 200 -6.59 -27.36 0.17
C ASN A 200 -5.08 -27.47 0.37
N CYS A 201 -4.33 -27.82 -0.66
CA CYS A 201 -2.86 -27.82 -0.63
C CYS A 201 -2.31 -26.40 -0.43
N LEU A 202 -2.85 -25.38 -1.12
CA LEU A 202 -2.46 -23.97 -0.95
C LEU A 202 -2.73 -23.46 0.48
N ILE A 203 -3.89 -23.77 1.05
CA ILE A 203 -4.27 -23.41 2.42
C ILE A 203 -3.31 -24.07 3.42
N THR A 204 -3.01 -25.36 3.23
CA THR A 204 -2.07 -26.12 4.07
C THR A 204 -0.65 -25.56 3.97
N ALA A 205 -0.25 -25.14 2.77
CA ALA A 205 1.02 -24.49 2.49
C ALA A 205 1.13 -23.05 3.02
N ASN A 206 0.05 -22.47 3.57
CA ASN A 206 -0.06 -21.04 3.90
C ASN A 206 0.31 -20.14 2.70
N ALA A 207 -0.10 -20.50 1.48
CA ALA A 207 0.07 -19.68 0.29
C ALA A 207 -1.04 -18.61 0.17
N PRO A 208 -0.74 -17.37 -0.26
CA PRO A 208 -1.77 -16.36 -0.53
C PRO A 208 -2.66 -16.83 -1.69
N LEU A 209 -3.96 -16.56 -1.59
CA LEU A 209 -4.94 -16.95 -2.62
C LEU A 209 -5.37 -15.74 -3.45
N PRO A 210 -5.61 -15.90 -4.77
CA PRO A 210 -6.30 -14.91 -5.58
C PRO A 210 -7.83 -15.00 -5.37
N PHE A 211 -8.59 -13.97 -5.77
CA PHE A 211 -10.05 -13.94 -5.64
C PHE A 211 -10.73 -15.12 -6.35
N ASP A 212 -10.33 -15.36 -7.60
CA ASP A 212 -10.93 -16.38 -8.48
C ASP A 212 -10.93 -17.79 -7.84
N THR A 213 -9.90 -18.14 -7.05
CA THR A 213 -9.75 -19.48 -6.46
C THR A 213 -10.79 -19.81 -5.39
N PHE A 214 -11.36 -18.81 -4.68
CA PHE A 214 -12.37 -19.05 -3.67
C PHE A 214 -13.77 -18.54 -4.05
N PHE A 215 -13.92 -17.85 -5.18
CA PHE A 215 -15.19 -17.26 -5.55
C PHE A 215 -16.31 -18.30 -5.71
N THR A 216 -16.00 -19.50 -6.22
CA THR A 216 -16.95 -20.62 -6.29
C THR A 216 -17.46 -21.06 -4.90
N GLU A 217 -16.59 -21.06 -3.88
CA GLU A 217 -16.98 -21.38 -2.50
C GLU A 217 -17.92 -20.31 -1.93
N GLU A 218 -17.65 -19.04 -2.24
CA GLU A 218 -18.52 -17.91 -1.87
C GLU A 218 -19.91 -18.01 -2.53
N LEU A 219 -19.97 -18.36 -3.82
CA LEU A 219 -21.25 -18.55 -4.53
C LEU A 219 -22.06 -19.74 -3.97
N LYS A 220 -21.39 -20.84 -3.61
CA LYS A 220 -22.04 -21.98 -2.94
C LYS A 220 -22.66 -21.58 -1.60
N GLU A 221 -21.94 -20.81 -0.80
CA GLU A 221 -22.43 -20.26 0.47
C GLU A 221 -23.67 -19.36 0.27
N VAL A 222 -23.62 -18.50 -0.75
CA VAL A 222 -24.73 -17.59 -1.10
C VAL A 222 -25.97 -18.37 -1.53
N GLU A 223 -25.83 -19.36 -2.41
CA GLU A 223 -26.97 -20.17 -2.89
C GLU A 223 -27.59 -20.96 -1.74
N GLN A 224 -26.78 -21.59 -0.88
CA GLN A 224 -27.27 -22.29 0.30
C GLN A 224 -28.06 -21.37 1.25
N SER A 225 -27.56 -20.14 1.46
CA SER A 225 -28.23 -19.13 2.28
C SER A 225 -29.54 -18.67 1.61
N ARG A 226 -29.53 -18.43 0.30
CA ARG A 226 -30.69 -18.02 -0.50
C ARG A 226 -31.80 -19.08 -0.50
N GLU A 227 -31.46 -20.35 -0.75
CA GLU A 227 -32.43 -21.45 -0.66
C GLU A 227 -33.06 -21.57 0.72
N SER A 228 -32.26 -21.39 1.77
CA SER A 228 -32.74 -21.43 3.15
C SER A 228 -33.71 -20.27 3.43
N ARG A 229 -33.42 -19.05 2.96
CA ARG A 229 -34.36 -17.92 3.03
C ARG A 229 -35.66 -18.20 2.28
N ARG A 230 -35.58 -18.78 1.08
CA ARG A 230 -36.74 -19.13 0.26
C ARG A 230 -37.66 -20.13 0.98
N LYS A 231 -37.08 -21.18 1.58
CA LYS A 231 -37.80 -22.16 2.40
C LYS A 231 -38.50 -21.55 3.62
N GLU A 232 -37.92 -20.50 4.22
CA GLU A 232 -38.57 -19.77 5.33
C GLU A 232 -39.75 -18.89 4.88
N LEU A 233 -39.73 -18.38 3.64
CA LEU A 233 -40.76 -17.50 3.10
C LEU A 233 -41.96 -18.28 2.53
N GLU A 234 -41.70 -19.43 1.89
CA GLU A 234 -42.71 -20.22 1.17
C GLU A 234 -42.64 -21.71 1.59
N PRO A 235 -43.14 -22.07 2.79
CA PRO A 235 -43.13 -23.44 3.27
C PRO A 235 -44.03 -24.33 2.41
N GLY A 236 -43.44 -25.24 1.62
CA GLY A 236 -44.15 -26.23 0.81
C GLY A 236 -43.94 -26.11 -0.71
N MET A 237 -43.30 -25.04 -1.20
CA MET A 237 -42.84 -25.01 -2.59
C MET A 237 -41.67 -25.96 -2.80
N VAL A 238 -41.80 -26.88 -3.76
CA VAL A 238 -40.68 -27.66 -4.28
C VAL A 238 -39.71 -26.66 -4.93
N PRO A 239 -38.39 -26.72 -4.64
CA PRO A 239 -37.43 -25.89 -5.34
C PRO A 239 -37.65 -26.05 -6.85
N PRO A 240 -37.59 -25.00 -7.68
CA PRO A 240 -37.60 -25.19 -9.11
C PRO A 240 -36.51 -26.21 -9.45
N SER A 241 -36.89 -27.29 -10.15
CA SER A 241 -36.00 -28.41 -10.53
C SER A 241 -34.84 -28.00 -11.44
N ASN A 242 -34.75 -26.72 -11.77
CA ASN A 242 -33.64 -26.10 -12.47
C ASN A 242 -32.54 -25.66 -11.50
N THR A 243 -32.12 -26.52 -10.58
CA THR A 243 -30.67 -26.55 -10.31
C THR A 243 -30.08 -26.97 -11.65
N PRO A 244 -29.31 -26.11 -12.35
CA PRO A 244 -28.55 -26.59 -13.48
C PRO A 244 -27.83 -27.85 -13.00
N GLU A 245 -27.89 -28.94 -13.77
CA GLU A 245 -26.90 -30.00 -13.65
C GLU A 245 -25.55 -29.32 -13.91
N HIS A 246 -24.99 -28.71 -12.86
CA HIS A 246 -23.77 -27.98 -12.97
C HIS A 246 -22.72 -29.03 -13.29
N ALA A 247 -22.03 -28.84 -14.41
CA ALA A 247 -20.74 -29.48 -14.65
C ALA A 247 -19.93 -29.45 -13.36
N LEU A 248 -19.10 -30.47 -13.12
CA LEU A 248 -18.36 -30.66 -11.86
C LEU A 248 -17.57 -29.41 -11.40
N ASP A 249 -17.31 -28.44 -12.29
CA ASP A 249 -16.56 -27.20 -12.01
C ASP A 249 -16.93 -26.04 -12.97
N PRO A 250 -18.03 -25.28 -12.78
CA PRO A 250 -18.43 -24.20 -13.69
C PRO A 250 -17.59 -22.92 -13.50
N ASP A 251 -17.39 -22.11 -14.56
CA ASP A 251 -16.72 -20.80 -14.44
C ASP A 251 -17.47 -19.94 -13.41
N PRO A 252 -16.82 -19.52 -12.30
CA PRO A 252 -17.52 -18.80 -11.23
C PRO A 252 -18.11 -17.47 -11.71
N PHE A 253 -17.52 -16.83 -12.72
CA PHE A 253 -18.06 -15.59 -13.27
C PHE A 253 -19.25 -15.81 -14.21
N LEU A 254 -19.39 -16.99 -14.81
CA LEU A 254 -20.61 -17.37 -15.54
C LEU A 254 -21.70 -17.76 -14.54
N LEU A 255 -21.36 -18.61 -13.57
CA LEU A 255 -22.26 -19.03 -12.49
C LEU A 255 -22.86 -17.81 -11.77
N ALA A 256 -22.04 -16.82 -11.40
CA ALA A 256 -22.51 -15.59 -10.77
C ALA A 256 -23.55 -14.82 -11.64
N SER A 257 -23.35 -14.83 -12.97
CA SER A 257 -24.26 -14.16 -13.92
C SER A 257 -25.59 -14.93 -14.05
N ASP A 258 -25.53 -16.26 -14.06
CA ASP A 258 -26.70 -17.15 -14.13
C ASP A 258 -27.52 -17.11 -12.84
N MET A 259 -26.85 -16.97 -11.69
CA MET A 259 -27.49 -16.85 -10.37
C MET A 259 -28.29 -15.56 -10.17
N LYS A 260 -28.21 -14.58 -11.08
CA LYS A 260 -28.88 -13.26 -10.99
C LYS A 260 -28.75 -12.65 -9.59
N LEU A 261 -27.51 -12.53 -9.13
CA LEU A 261 -27.17 -12.06 -7.79
C LEU A 261 -27.71 -10.64 -7.53
N LYS A 262 -28.24 -10.41 -6.31
CA LYS A 262 -28.71 -9.10 -5.85
C LYS A 262 -27.83 -8.56 -4.72
N GLY A 263 -27.35 -7.33 -4.86
CA GLY A 263 -26.49 -6.68 -3.88
C GLY A 263 -27.12 -5.42 -3.27
N LEU A 264 -26.95 -5.24 -1.96
CA LEU A 264 -27.22 -3.99 -1.26
C LEU A 264 -25.90 -3.32 -0.89
N ALA A 265 -25.65 -2.12 -1.40
CA ALA A 265 -24.49 -1.31 -1.07
C ALA A 265 -24.89 -0.15 -0.15
N LEU A 266 -24.23 -0.06 1.01
CA LEU A 266 -24.39 1.02 1.98
C LEU A 266 -23.10 1.84 2.05
N SER A 267 -23.19 3.08 1.57
CA SER A 267 -22.05 4.00 1.45
C SER A 267 -21.54 4.56 2.79
N GLY A 268 -20.37 5.17 2.76
CA GLY A 268 -19.79 5.90 3.88
C GLY A 268 -20.43 7.28 4.15
N GLY A 269 -19.95 7.95 5.19
CA GLY A 269 -20.50 9.24 5.65
C GLY A 269 -20.83 9.30 7.14
N GLY A 270 -20.24 8.43 7.96
CA GLY A 270 -20.43 8.39 9.42
C GLY A 270 -21.86 8.11 9.85
N ILE A 271 -22.25 8.66 11.00
CA ILE A 271 -23.60 8.46 11.56
C ILE A 271 -24.74 8.92 10.64
N ARG A 272 -24.51 9.95 9.82
CA ARG A 272 -25.49 10.43 8.83
C ARG A 272 -25.89 9.32 7.87
N SER A 273 -24.91 8.71 7.21
CA SER A 273 -25.16 7.61 6.26
C SER A 273 -25.78 6.40 6.96
N ALA A 274 -25.33 6.07 8.17
CA ALA A 274 -25.89 4.98 8.97
C ALA A 274 -27.39 5.19 9.25
N THR A 275 -27.78 6.42 9.63
CA THR A 275 -29.15 6.77 10.01
C THR A 275 -30.08 6.86 8.80
N PHE A 276 -29.61 7.45 7.69
CA PHE A 276 -30.36 7.45 6.43
C PHE A 276 -30.58 6.02 5.91
N SER A 277 -29.53 5.20 5.92
CA SER A 277 -29.58 3.80 5.50
C SER A 277 -30.51 2.96 6.38
N LEU A 278 -30.62 3.24 7.69
CA LEU A 278 -31.61 2.61 8.57
C LEU A 278 -33.03 2.84 8.05
N GLY A 279 -33.36 4.06 7.64
CA GLY A 279 -34.64 4.39 7.02
C GLY A 279 -34.92 3.57 5.75
N VAL A 280 -33.93 3.49 4.87
CA VAL A 280 -33.99 2.70 3.63
C VAL A 280 -34.21 1.21 3.95
N ILE A 281 -33.47 0.65 4.91
CA ILE A 281 -33.61 -0.75 5.35
C ILE A 281 -35.02 -1.01 5.89
N GLN A 282 -35.59 -0.08 6.67
CA GLN A 282 -36.97 -0.19 7.15
C GLN A 282 -37.98 -0.20 6.00
N LYS A 283 -37.77 0.62 4.97
CA LYS A 283 -38.64 0.64 3.79
C LYS A 283 -38.50 -0.62 2.94
N LEU A 284 -37.29 -1.15 2.78
CA LEU A 284 -37.05 -2.43 2.11
C LEU A 284 -37.72 -3.60 2.86
N ALA A 285 -37.72 -3.57 4.20
CA ALA A 285 -38.44 -4.52 5.03
C ALA A 285 -39.97 -4.39 4.87
N TYR A 286 -40.47 -3.14 4.83
CA TYR A 286 -41.89 -2.85 4.55
C TYR A 286 -42.34 -3.39 3.20
N LEU A 287 -41.51 -3.25 2.16
CA LEU A 287 -41.78 -3.75 0.80
C LEU A 287 -41.51 -5.26 0.63
N GLY A 288 -41.01 -5.95 1.66
CA GLY A 288 -40.66 -7.37 1.59
C GLY A 288 -39.42 -7.67 0.73
N GLN A 289 -38.61 -6.67 0.39
CA GLN A 289 -37.44 -6.82 -0.49
C GLN A 289 -36.15 -7.18 0.28
N LEU A 290 -36.10 -6.93 1.59
CA LEU A 290 -34.88 -7.10 2.40
C LEU A 290 -34.32 -8.55 2.38
N SER A 291 -35.17 -9.56 2.30
CA SER A 291 -34.77 -10.98 2.23
C SER A 291 -34.25 -11.41 0.84
N SER A 292 -34.44 -10.58 -0.19
CA SER A 292 -34.06 -10.89 -1.57
C SER A 292 -32.59 -10.62 -1.89
N PHE A 293 -31.88 -9.88 -1.04
CA PHE A 293 -30.47 -9.56 -1.25
C PHE A 293 -29.56 -10.74 -0.88
N ASP A 294 -28.57 -10.98 -1.73
CA ASP A 294 -27.55 -12.00 -1.57
C ASP A 294 -26.29 -11.46 -0.93
N TYR A 295 -25.90 -10.23 -1.28
CA TYR A 295 -24.74 -9.54 -0.75
C TYR A 295 -25.12 -8.26 -0.03
N LEU A 296 -24.39 -7.95 1.05
CA LEU A 296 -24.42 -6.67 1.74
C LEU A 296 -23.01 -6.10 1.75
N SER A 297 -22.75 -5.12 0.89
CA SER A 297 -21.47 -4.41 0.79
C SER A 297 -21.54 -3.10 1.55
N THR A 298 -20.57 -2.84 2.42
CA THR A 298 -20.64 -1.73 3.37
C THR A 298 -19.31 -0.99 3.47
N VAL A 299 -19.42 0.32 3.68
CA VAL A 299 -18.28 1.24 3.85
C VAL A 299 -18.59 2.19 5.00
N SER A 300 -17.65 2.40 5.92
CA SER A 300 -17.72 3.45 6.96
C SER A 300 -19.06 3.48 7.72
N GLY A 301 -19.83 4.57 7.61
CA GLY A 301 -21.18 4.69 8.19
C GLY A 301 -22.15 3.57 7.78
N GLY A 302 -22.12 3.16 6.51
CA GLY A 302 -22.83 1.97 6.02
C GLY A 302 -22.36 0.68 6.70
N GLY A 303 -21.08 0.62 7.08
CA GLY A 303 -20.50 -0.43 7.91
C GLY A 303 -21.09 -0.49 9.31
N TYR A 304 -21.45 0.66 9.91
CA TYR A 304 -22.06 0.69 11.24
C TYR A 304 -23.44 0.04 11.23
N ILE A 305 -24.30 0.50 10.33
CA ILE A 305 -25.68 0.02 10.23
C ILE A 305 -25.76 -1.38 9.59
N GLY A 306 -24.87 -1.71 8.66
CA GLY A 306 -24.79 -3.04 8.07
C GLY A 306 -24.34 -4.08 9.10
N SER A 307 -23.34 -3.75 9.93
CA SER A 307 -22.91 -4.61 11.04
C SER A 307 -24.00 -4.80 12.10
N TRP A 308 -24.76 -3.74 12.39
CA TRP A 308 -25.97 -3.83 13.22
C TRP A 308 -27.02 -4.77 12.61
N LEU A 309 -27.33 -4.63 11.32
CA LEU A 309 -28.33 -5.45 10.63
C LEU A 309 -27.96 -6.94 10.67
N ILE A 310 -26.74 -7.31 10.27
CA ILE A 310 -26.31 -8.71 10.24
C ILE A 310 -26.22 -9.30 11.65
N SER A 311 -25.79 -8.51 12.63
CA SER A 311 -25.76 -8.93 14.04
C SER A 311 -27.16 -9.19 14.59
N TRP A 312 -28.13 -8.35 14.20
CA TRP A 312 -29.52 -8.54 14.58
C TRP A 312 -30.13 -9.77 13.90
N ILE A 313 -29.88 -9.98 12.61
CA ILE A 313 -30.33 -11.17 11.87
C ILE A 313 -29.77 -12.43 12.52
N LYS A 314 -28.50 -12.42 12.88
CA LYS A 314 -27.84 -13.54 13.56
C LYS A 314 -28.49 -13.84 14.92
N ARG A 315 -28.62 -12.83 15.78
CA ARG A 315 -29.19 -13.00 17.14
C ARG A 315 -30.69 -13.28 17.11
N GLY A 316 -31.41 -12.77 16.11
CA GLY A 316 -32.82 -13.05 15.84
C GLY A 316 -33.05 -14.40 15.16
N GLY A 317 -32.02 -14.97 14.53
CA GLY A 317 -31.98 -16.29 13.94
C GLY A 317 -32.60 -16.40 12.53
N SER A 318 -33.09 -15.31 11.93
CA SER A 318 -33.64 -15.26 10.55
C SER A 318 -33.82 -13.81 10.09
N VAL A 319 -33.57 -13.54 8.80
CA VAL A 319 -33.82 -12.22 8.19
C VAL A 319 -35.31 -11.88 8.14
N THR A 320 -36.19 -12.87 8.00
CA THR A 320 -37.65 -12.67 7.93
C THR A 320 -38.19 -12.17 9.26
N LYS A 321 -37.68 -12.71 10.38
CA LYS A 321 -38.04 -12.23 11.73
C LYS A 321 -37.62 -10.78 11.95
N VAL A 322 -36.40 -10.44 11.56
CA VAL A 322 -35.89 -9.06 11.68
C VAL A 322 -36.62 -8.12 10.73
N SER A 323 -36.93 -8.56 9.50
CA SER A 323 -37.74 -7.81 8.53
C SER A 323 -39.12 -7.47 9.08
N ASN A 324 -39.79 -8.43 9.74
CA ASN A 324 -41.08 -8.17 10.39
C ASN A 324 -40.98 -7.12 11.50
N ARG A 325 -39.92 -7.18 12.32
CA ARG A 325 -39.68 -6.20 13.41
C ARG A 325 -39.27 -4.82 12.90
N LEU A 326 -38.61 -4.75 11.75
CA LEU A 326 -38.27 -3.50 11.07
C LEU A 326 -39.48 -2.84 10.41
N ASN A 327 -40.51 -3.62 10.08
CA ASN A 327 -41.69 -3.17 9.37
C ASN A 327 -42.68 -2.48 10.34
N PRO A 328 -42.88 -1.16 10.23
CA PRO A 328 -43.78 -0.42 11.12
C PRO A 328 -45.24 -0.87 11.08
N ALA A 329 -45.68 -1.49 9.97
CA ALA A 329 -47.04 -2.00 9.83
C ALA A 329 -47.26 -3.34 10.54
N LYS A 330 -46.17 -4.08 10.84
CA LYS A 330 -46.24 -5.38 11.56
C LYS A 330 -45.90 -5.22 13.04
N SER A 331 -44.94 -4.36 13.37
CA SER A 331 -44.58 -4.01 14.74
C SER A 331 -44.99 -2.56 15.01
N THR A 332 -46.25 -2.37 15.42
CA THR A 332 -46.88 -1.06 15.59
C THR A 332 -46.54 -0.39 16.92
N ASP A 333 -46.17 -1.15 17.94
CA ASP A 333 -45.79 -0.61 19.25
C ASP A 333 -44.30 -0.20 19.26
N PRO A 334 -43.97 1.10 19.31
CA PRO A 334 -42.58 1.58 19.36
C PRO A 334 -41.87 1.27 20.69
N MET A 335 -42.60 0.91 21.75
CA MET A 335 -42.06 0.59 23.06
C MET A 335 -41.82 -0.91 23.27
N ALA A 336 -42.32 -1.75 22.38
CA ALA A 336 -42.14 -3.19 22.45
C ALA A 336 -40.65 -3.59 22.44
N ASP A 337 -40.30 -4.63 23.19
CA ASP A 337 -38.91 -5.09 23.29
C ASP A 337 -38.36 -5.58 21.93
N GLU A 338 -39.24 -6.02 21.03
CA GLU A 338 -38.84 -6.47 19.70
C GLU A 338 -38.32 -5.35 18.78
N VAL A 339 -38.70 -4.09 19.00
CA VAL A 339 -38.19 -2.92 18.26
C VAL A 339 -37.13 -2.15 19.04
N ARG A 340 -36.76 -2.62 20.24
CA ARG A 340 -35.71 -2.06 21.11
C ARG A 340 -34.40 -1.73 20.37
N PRO A 341 -33.90 -2.54 19.41
CA PRO A 341 -32.65 -2.21 18.72
C PRO A 341 -32.69 -0.88 17.97
N ILE A 342 -33.85 -0.45 17.46
CA ILE A 342 -34.01 0.86 16.80
C ILE A 342 -34.00 1.98 17.87
N ARG A 343 -34.76 1.79 18.96
CA ARG A 343 -34.78 2.75 20.08
C ARG A 343 -33.39 2.92 20.69
N TRP A 344 -32.61 1.85 20.79
CA TRP A 344 -31.23 1.89 21.27
C TRP A 344 -30.35 2.75 20.35
N LEU A 345 -30.43 2.57 19.03
CA LEU A 345 -29.67 3.43 18.10
C LEU A 345 -30.04 4.91 18.26
N ARG A 346 -31.32 5.22 18.49
CA ARG A 346 -31.78 6.60 18.79
C ARG A 346 -31.17 7.14 20.09
N MET A 347 -31.15 6.35 21.16
CA MET A 347 -30.52 6.73 22.44
C MET A 347 -29.00 6.92 22.33
N TYR A 348 -28.36 6.22 21.39
CA TYR A 348 -26.94 6.33 21.08
C TYR A 348 -26.70 7.11 19.77
N SER A 349 -27.62 8.00 19.39
CA SER A 349 -27.44 8.97 18.28
C SER A 349 -26.20 9.84 18.49
N ASN A 350 -25.76 9.99 19.73
CA ASN A 350 -24.43 10.46 20.06
C ASN A 350 -23.58 9.32 20.63
N TYR A 351 -23.04 8.46 19.77
CA TYR A 351 -22.39 7.22 20.19
C TYR A 351 -21.02 7.44 20.87
N LEU A 352 -20.33 8.53 20.52
CA LEU A 352 -19.03 8.91 21.10
C LEU A 352 -19.18 9.39 22.54
N SER A 353 -20.19 10.22 22.82
CA SER A 353 -20.47 10.74 24.16
C SER A 353 -21.99 10.88 24.37
N PRO A 354 -22.70 9.80 24.75
CA PRO A 354 -24.16 9.81 24.88
C PRO A 354 -24.69 10.90 25.82
N ASN A 355 -23.91 11.19 26.89
CA ASN A 355 -24.14 12.34 27.76
C ASN A 355 -23.17 13.46 27.37
N ALA A 356 -23.47 14.22 26.32
CA ALA A 356 -22.62 15.32 25.86
C ALA A 356 -22.78 16.57 26.74
N SER A 357 -22.18 16.54 27.92
CA SER A 357 -21.94 17.74 28.72
C SER A 357 -20.44 17.84 29.00
N ILE A 358 -19.90 19.06 29.02
CA ILE A 358 -18.49 19.32 29.39
C ILE A 358 -18.15 18.78 30.78
N MET A 359 -19.16 18.64 31.65
CA MET A 359 -19.02 18.07 33.00
C MET A 359 -19.36 16.57 33.05
N SER A 360 -19.68 15.92 31.93
CA SER A 360 -20.02 14.51 31.93
C SER A 360 -18.78 13.62 32.05
N ALA A 361 -18.93 12.49 32.74
CA ALA A 361 -17.87 11.49 32.83
C ALA A 361 -17.43 10.96 31.45
N ASP A 362 -18.34 10.88 30.47
CA ASP A 362 -18.05 10.40 29.11
C ASP A 362 -17.15 11.37 28.32
N ALA A 363 -17.41 12.67 28.41
CA ALA A 363 -16.59 13.70 27.77
C ALA A 363 -15.17 13.70 28.35
N TRP A 364 -15.04 13.70 29.69
CA TRP A 364 -13.75 13.62 30.37
C TRP A 364 -13.01 12.31 30.09
N THR A 365 -13.71 11.17 30.05
CA THR A 365 -13.10 9.88 29.68
C THR A 365 -12.51 9.91 28.28
N THR A 366 -13.21 10.54 27.33
CA THR A 366 -12.76 10.70 25.94
C THR A 366 -11.50 11.57 25.87
N GLY A 367 -11.55 12.76 26.49
CA GLY A 367 -10.42 13.69 26.55
C GLY A 367 -9.20 13.10 27.25
N MET A 368 -9.39 12.44 28.39
CA MET A 368 -8.31 11.79 29.16
C MET A 368 -7.72 10.57 28.46
N THR A 369 -8.54 9.79 27.74
CA THR A 369 -8.03 8.65 26.94
C THR A 369 -7.16 9.15 25.78
N TRP A 370 -7.62 10.18 25.07
CA TRP A 370 -6.83 10.84 24.03
C TRP A 370 -5.53 11.40 24.61
N LEU A 371 -5.61 12.22 25.68
CA LEU A 371 -4.46 12.84 26.32
C LEU A 371 -3.43 11.80 26.78
N ARG A 372 -3.87 10.75 27.50
CA ARG A 372 -3.01 9.64 27.94
C ARG A 372 -2.27 9.02 26.76
N ASN A 373 -2.98 8.66 25.70
CA ASN A 373 -2.39 7.99 24.55
C ASN A 373 -1.44 8.92 23.76
N THR A 374 -1.80 10.19 23.62
CA THR A 374 -0.95 11.23 22.98
C THR A 374 0.34 11.44 23.76
N ILE A 375 0.28 11.54 25.08
CA ILE A 375 1.47 11.65 25.94
C ILE A 375 2.37 10.43 25.76
N ILE A 376 1.82 9.21 25.75
CA ILE A 376 2.61 7.99 25.54
C ILE A 376 3.35 8.02 24.20
N ASN A 377 2.67 8.37 23.10
CA ASN A 377 3.31 8.48 21.79
C ASN A 377 4.38 9.57 21.75
N GLN A 378 4.10 10.75 22.32
CA GLN A 378 5.06 11.86 22.37
C GLN A 378 6.27 11.51 23.22
N CYS A 379 6.10 10.80 24.33
CA CYS A 379 7.20 10.29 25.14
C CYS A 379 8.10 9.32 24.35
N ILE A 380 7.53 8.39 23.59
CA ILE A 380 8.30 7.46 22.76
C ILE A 380 9.10 8.21 21.68
N LEU A 381 8.46 9.16 21.01
CA LEU A 381 9.12 9.99 19.99
C LEU A 381 10.19 10.90 20.59
N LEU A 382 9.97 11.40 21.80
CA LEU A 382 10.95 12.21 22.53
C LEU A 382 12.14 11.35 22.94
N LEU A 383 11.91 10.15 23.45
CA LEU A 383 12.98 9.19 23.77
C LEU A 383 13.81 8.84 22.52
N LEU A 384 13.16 8.61 21.37
CA LEU A 384 13.84 8.41 20.10
C LEU A 384 14.69 9.62 19.70
N LEU A 385 14.14 10.83 19.79
CA LEU A 385 14.87 12.06 19.53
C LEU A 385 16.08 12.20 20.46
N LEU A 386 15.89 11.95 21.77
CA LEU A 386 16.97 11.97 22.76
C LEU A 386 18.05 10.94 22.45
N SER A 387 17.70 9.73 22.03
CA SER A 387 18.65 8.72 21.58
C SER A 387 19.47 9.21 20.38
N VAL A 388 18.84 9.84 19.40
CA VAL A 388 19.53 10.39 18.21
C VAL A 388 20.46 11.54 18.60
N LEU A 389 19.97 12.51 19.37
CA LEU A 389 20.77 13.66 19.80
C LEU A 389 21.94 13.23 20.69
N ALA A 390 21.72 12.28 21.61
CA ALA A 390 22.78 11.71 22.45
C ALA A 390 23.82 10.95 21.61
N LEU A 391 23.38 10.20 20.59
CA LEU A 391 24.28 9.49 19.68
C LEU A 391 25.15 10.45 18.87
N VAL A 392 24.60 11.59 18.43
CA VAL A 392 25.37 12.65 17.75
C VAL A 392 26.41 13.25 18.68
N SER A 393 26.05 13.53 19.94
CA SER A 393 27.00 14.00 20.96
C SER A 393 28.10 12.97 21.26
N SER A 394 27.76 11.69 21.35
CA SER A 394 28.74 10.60 21.45
C SER A 394 29.67 10.57 20.24
N PHE A 395 29.13 10.74 19.04
CA PHE A 395 29.91 10.74 17.79
C PHE A 395 30.84 11.95 17.69
N PHE A 396 30.39 13.13 18.12
CA PHE A 396 31.24 14.33 18.23
C PHE A 396 32.40 14.11 19.20
N ASN A 397 32.16 13.52 20.38
CA ASN A 397 33.24 13.23 21.33
C ASN A 397 34.22 12.18 20.80
N LEU A 398 33.73 11.18 20.07
CA LEU A 398 34.58 10.21 19.37
C LEU A 398 35.46 10.92 18.33
N TRP A 399 34.89 11.85 17.56
CA TRP A 399 35.64 12.68 16.59
C TRP A 399 36.74 13.50 17.28
N ARG A 400 36.49 14.08 18.46
CA ARG A 400 37.51 14.78 19.27
C ARG A 400 38.63 13.86 19.75
N ILE A 401 38.31 12.63 20.17
CA ILE A 401 39.34 11.64 20.54
C ILE A 401 40.21 11.32 19.33
N PHE A 402 39.61 11.08 18.17
CA PHE A 402 40.35 10.81 16.92
C PHE A 402 41.23 11.97 16.47
N GLN A 403 40.82 13.21 16.73
CA GLN A 403 41.66 14.38 16.49
C GLN A 403 42.88 14.39 17.43
N SER A 404 42.69 14.01 18.69
CA SER A 404 43.73 14.09 19.74
C SER A 404 44.87 13.06 19.59
N THR A 405 44.68 11.99 18.83
CA THR A 405 45.62 10.87 18.70
C THR A 405 46.88 11.14 17.85
N GLY A 406 47.20 12.41 17.56
CA GLY A 406 48.51 12.84 17.05
C GLY A 406 48.98 12.11 15.79
N ASN A 407 48.50 12.52 14.62
CA ASN A 407 48.95 11.94 13.35
C ASN A 407 50.22 12.63 12.83
N ASN A 408 51.28 11.85 12.59
CA ASN A 408 52.46 12.30 11.85
C ASN A 408 52.08 12.59 10.38
N TYR A 409 52.03 13.87 9.98
CA TYR A 409 51.66 14.31 8.62
C TYR A 409 52.79 14.17 7.59
N SER A 410 53.29 12.94 7.37
CA SER A 410 54.22 12.68 6.26
C SER A 410 53.48 12.62 4.91
N THR A 411 54.11 13.08 3.83
CA THR A 411 53.55 13.06 2.47
C THR A 411 53.03 11.67 2.06
N TRP A 412 53.76 10.61 2.42
CA TRP A 412 53.39 9.23 2.13
C TRP A 412 52.23 8.72 3.00
N SER A 413 52.21 9.08 4.29
CA SER A 413 51.09 8.72 5.17
C SER A 413 49.77 9.34 4.70
N VAL A 414 49.77 10.58 4.20
CA VAL A 414 48.58 11.23 3.62
C VAL A 414 48.08 10.45 2.39
N GLY A 415 48.98 9.97 1.54
CA GLY A 415 48.62 9.10 0.40
C GLY A 415 48.02 7.76 0.83
N ILE A 416 48.65 7.06 1.78
CA ILE A 416 48.19 5.75 2.29
C ILE A 416 46.80 5.88 2.92
N TRP A 417 46.60 6.88 3.77
CA TRP A 417 45.32 7.11 4.42
C TRP A 417 44.24 7.57 3.45
N SER A 418 44.57 8.40 2.45
CA SER A 418 43.64 8.74 1.36
C SER A 418 43.19 7.50 0.60
N PHE A 419 44.09 6.54 0.37
CA PHE A 419 43.73 5.28 -0.27
C PHE A 419 42.81 4.43 0.61
N ILE A 420 43.12 4.27 1.90
CA ILE A 420 42.29 3.51 2.85
C ILE A 420 40.87 4.08 2.95
N LEU A 421 40.73 5.41 2.98
CA LEU A 421 39.43 6.07 3.13
C LEU A 421 38.63 6.13 1.82
N LEU A 422 39.27 6.30 0.66
CA LEU A 422 38.55 6.49 -0.60
C LEU A 422 38.37 5.20 -1.40
N ALA A 423 39.22 4.17 -1.20
CA ALA A 423 39.14 2.94 -1.97
C ALA A 423 37.81 2.20 -1.79
N PRO A 424 37.27 1.99 -0.57
CA PRO A 424 35.98 1.30 -0.41
C PRO A 424 34.83 2.01 -1.13
N ALA A 425 34.78 3.35 -1.09
CA ALA A 425 33.82 4.14 -1.85
C ALA A 425 33.97 3.91 -3.36
N ALA A 426 35.20 3.91 -3.88
CA ALA A 426 35.48 3.68 -5.29
C ALA A 426 35.07 2.28 -5.75
N PHE A 427 35.34 1.24 -4.95
CA PHE A 427 34.91 -0.12 -5.23
C PHE A 427 33.37 -0.25 -5.19
N LEU A 428 32.72 0.24 -4.14
CA LEU A 428 31.24 0.23 -4.01
C LEU A 428 30.58 0.94 -5.19
N THR A 429 31.12 2.10 -5.60
CA THR A 429 30.67 2.86 -6.76
C THR A 429 30.84 2.05 -8.05
N GLY A 430 32.04 1.51 -8.29
CA GLY A 430 32.32 0.69 -9.48
C GLY A 430 31.39 -0.51 -9.60
N PHE A 431 31.15 -1.23 -8.49
CA PHE A 431 30.24 -2.37 -8.46
C PHE A 431 28.77 -1.96 -8.63
N GLY A 432 28.33 -0.89 -7.96
CA GLY A 432 26.97 -0.33 -8.12
C GLY A 432 26.69 0.08 -9.55
N MET A 433 27.64 0.74 -10.21
CA MET A 433 27.52 1.14 -11.62
C MET A 433 27.51 -0.06 -12.57
N ARG A 434 28.30 -1.11 -12.27
CA ARG A 434 28.31 -2.34 -13.07
C ARG A 434 26.95 -3.05 -13.03
N GLY A 435 26.27 -3.02 -11.90
CA GLY A 435 24.92 -3.60 -11.72
C GLY A 435 23.81 -2.89 -12.50
N TYR A 436 24.02 -1.65 -12.97
CA TYR A 436 23.01 -0.89 -13.72
C TYR A 436 22.86 -1.35 -15.18
N LYS A 437 23.79 -2.17 -15.71
CA LYS A 437 23.92 -2.42 -17.16
C LYS A 437 23.10 -3.60 -17.73
N THR A 438 22.14 -4.16 -17.00
CA THR A 438 21.37 -5.33 -17.49
C THR A 438 19.95 -4.95 -17.85
N MET A 439 19.77 -4.37 -19.05
CA MET A 439 18.50 -4.38 -19.78
C MET A 439 18.31 -5.68 -20.60
N ASP A 440 19.34 -6.51 -20.77
CA ASP A 440 19.29 -7.71 -21.62
C ASP A 440 18.83 -8.99 -20.91
N GLY A 441 17.77 -8.92 -20.10
CA GLY A 441 17.00 -10.10 -19.64
C GLY A 441 17.74 -11.17 -18.82
N VAL A 442 19.02 -11.00 -18.48
CA VAL A 442 19.73 -11.91 -17.58
C VAL A 442 19.63 -11.35 -16.16
N ASN A 443 18.77 -11.99 -15.35
CA ASN A 443 18.71 -11.80 -13.91
C ASN A 443 20.03 -12.27 -13.27
N THR A 444 21.07 -11.43 -13.33
CA THR A 444 22.22 -11.62 -12.45
C THR A 444 21.71 -11.52 -11.01
N LYS A 445 21.99 -12.55 -10.21
CA LYS A 445 21.60 -12.57 -8.78
C LYS A 445 21.98 -11.20 -8.17
N PRO A 446 21.09 -10.55 -7.40
CA PRO A 446 21.28 -9.23 -6.86
C PRO A 446 22.33 -9.32 -5.73
N LEU A 447 23.60 -9.49 -6.11
CA LEU A 447 24.67 -9.63 -5.14
C LEU A 447 24.87 -8.32 -4.37
N ILE A 448 24.35 -7.20 -4.90
CA ILE A 448 24.06 -6.01 -4.10
C ILE A 448 22.84 -5.29 -4.70
N ALA A 449 21.68 -5.32 -4.04
CA ALA A 449 20.55 -4.50 -4.48
C ALA A 449 20.98 -3.02 -4.38
N ASN A 450 20.70 -2.22 -5.41
CA ASN A 450 21.16 -0.82 -5.51
C ASN A 450 20.84 0.04 -4.28
N ALA A 451 19.82 -0.32 -3.48
CA ALA A 451 19.50 0.33 -2.23
C ALA A 451 20.57 0.10 -1.14
N TYR A 452 21.07 -1.13 -0.98
CA TYR A 452 22.11 -1.47 0.00
C TYR A 452 23.47 -0.85 -0.36
N THR A 453 23.86 -0.87 -1.64
CA THR A 453 25.06 -0.14 -2.08
C THR A 453 24.95 1.35 -1.78
N SER A 454 23.79 1.96 -2.08
CA SER A 454 23.57 3.39 -1.84
C SER A 454 23.72 3.73 -0.36
N PHE A 455 23.13 2.94 0.53
CA PHE A 455 23.27 3.11 1.98
C PHE A 455 24.72 2.97 2.45
N LEU A 456 25.41 1.90 2.05
CA LEU A 456 26.82 1.68 2.40
C LEU A 456 27.72 2.81 1.88
N MET A 457 27.44 3.34 0.68
CA MET A 457 28.17 4.47 0.12
C MET A 457 27.97 5.75 0.94
N VAL A 458 26.74 6.09 1.32
CA VAL A 458 26.46 7.26 2.17
C VAL A 458 27.11 7.10 3.53
N PHE A 459 26.97 5.93 4.16
CA PHE A 459 27.59 5.63 5.45
C PHE A 459 29.12 5.80 5.39
N TRP A 460 29.76 5.22 4.36
CA TRP A 460 31.21 5.31 4.21
C TRP A 460 31.67 6.73 3.84
N ALA A 461 30.90 7.45 3.01
CA ALA A 461 31.18 8.85 2.70
C ALA A 461 31.09 9.75 3.95
N ALA A 462 30.10 9.51 4.81
CA ALA A 462 29.97 10.19 6.10
C ALA A 462 31.16 9.90 7.01
N LEU A 463 31.55 8.63 7.15
CA LEU A 463 32.68 8.22 7.98
C LEU A 463 34.01 8.82 7.46
N ALA A 464 34.27 8.69 6.15
CA ALA A 464 35.44 9.28 5.52
C ALA A 464 35.46 10.81 5.66
N GLY A 465 34.32 11.47 5.47
CA GLY A 465 34.17 12.91 5.68
C GLY A 465 34.47 13.33 7.12
N CYS A 466 34.04 12.55 8.12
CA CYS A 466 34.36 12.79 9.53
C CYS A 466 35.84 12.64 9.85
N ILE A 467 36.49 11.60 9.33
CA ILE A 467 37.93 11.36 9.56
C ILE A 467 38.77 12.41 8.84
N ILE A 468 38.43 12.75 7.59
CA ILE A 468 39.17 13.77 6.83
C ILE A 468 39.00 15.13 7.51
N SER A 469 37.78 15.51 7.92
CA SER A 469 37.58 16.78 8.62
C SER A 469 38.28 16.85 9.98
N SER A 470 38.37 15.75 10.74
CA SER A 470 39.13 15.73 12.00
C SER A 470 40.62 15.96 11.76
N TRP A 471 41.19 15.34 10.72
CA TRP A 471 42.60 15.54 10.36
C TRP A 471 42.86 16.93 9.81
N LEU A 472 41.94 17.48 9.01
CA LEU A 472 42.09 18.86 8.56
C LEU A 472 42.09 19.83 9.74
N TYR A 473 41.20 19.59 10.72
CA TYR A 473 41.18 20.38 11.95
C TYR A 473 42.46 20.23 12.78
N ALA A 474 42.89 19.00 13.06
CA ALA A 474 44.10 18.70 13.82
C ALA A 474 45.37 19.29 13.17
N GLY A 475 45.38 19.42 11.85
CA GLY A 475 46.50 20.01 11.12
C GLY A 475 46.53 21.54 11.14
N LEU A 476 45.45 22.25 11.53
CA LEU A 476 45.37 23.72 11.46
C LEU A 476 46.58 24.44 12.11
N PRO A 477 47.09 24.03 13.29
CA PRO A 477 48.21 24.72 13.94
C PRO A 477 49.56 24.48 13.25
N GLU A 478 49.79 23.29 12.70
CA GLU A 478 51.07 22.90 12.09
C GLU A 478 51.15 23.26 10.60
N LEU A 479 50.02 23.28 9.88
CA LEU A 479 49.96 23.41 8.42
C LEU A 479 49.70 24.85 7.91
N GLY A 480 49.64 25.86 8.78
CA GLY A 480 49.36 27.26 8.42
C GLY A 480 50.25 27.85 7.31
N GLY A 481 51.46 27.31 7.09
CA GLY A 481 52.33 27.63 5.94
C GLY A 481 52.52 26.48 4.92
N TYR A 482 52.02 25.27 5.18
CA TYR A 482 52.29 24.05 4.41
C TYR A 482 51.31 23.78 3.26
N VAL A 483 50.02 24.11 3.42
CA VAL A 483 48.98 23.90 2.38
C VAL A 483 49.05 24.97 1.29
N TYR A 484 49.44 26.20 1.65
CA TYR A 484 49.61 27.33 0.71
C TYR A 484 50.60 27.03 -0.44
N ASN A 485 51.50 26.06 -0.25
CA ASN A 485 52.53 25.70 -1.22
C ASN A 485 52.21 24.46 -2.09
N GLY A 486 51.11 23.73 -1.88
CA GLY A 486 50.67 22.59 -2.72
C GLY A 486 51.61 21.36 -2.84
N LYS A 487 52.87 21.47 -2.41
CA LYS A 487 53.97 20.52 -2.67
C LYS A 487 53.85 19.16 -1.93
N LYS A 488 52.93 19.02 -0.96
CA LYS A 488 52.75 17.78 -0.17
C LYS A 488 51.40 17.08 -0.33
N LEU A 489 50.42 17.68 -1.02
CA LEU A 489 49.08 17.07 -1.23
C LEU A 489 48.92 16.38 -2.59
N TRP A 490 49.95 16.42 -3.45
CA TRP A 490 49.95 15.69 -4.72
C TRP A 490 49.67 14.17 -4.59
N PRO A 491 50.03 13.45 -3.50
CA PRO A 491 49.66 12.04 -3.35
C PRO A 491 48.14 11.83 -3.27
N VAL A 492 47.40 12.81 -2.75
CA VAL A 492 45.92 12.78 -2.73
C VAL A 492 45.37 12.82 -4.14
N ALA A 493 45.90 13.69 -5.00
CA ALA A 493 45.53 13.77 -6.41
C ALA A 493 45.94 12.51 -7.19
N ALA A 494 47.10 11.92 -6.89
CA ALA A 494 47.55 10.67 -7.49
C ALA A 494 46.63 9.49 -7.11
N VAL A 495 46.31 9.35 -5.82
CA VAL A 495 45.36 8.34 -5.31
C VAL A 495 43.96 8.57 -5.88
N GLY A 496 43.47 9.81 -5.88
CA GLY A 496 42.17 10.17 -6.45
C GLY A 496 42.08 9.83 -7.93
N THR A 497 43.13 10.11 -8.70
CA THR A 497 43.22 9.73 -10.13
C THR A 497 43.15 8.21 -10.29
N ALA A 498 43.96 7.47 -9.52
CA ALA A 498 43.98 6.00 -9.58
C ALA A 498 42.60 5.41 -9.25
N LEU A 499 41.94 5.88 -8.19
CA LEU A 499 40.63 5.39 -7.77
C LEU A 499 39.52 5.76 -8.77
N MET A 500 39.55 6.95 -9.38
CA MET A 500 38.61 7.31 -10.44
C MET A 500 38.79 6.42 -11.68
N ILE A 501 40.02 6.08 -12.04
CA ILE A 501 40.29 5.09 -13.09
C ILE A 501 39.72 3.73 -12.69
N THR A 502 39.91 3.28 -11.44
CA THR A 502 39.31 2.05 -10.91
C THR A 502 37.78 2.06 -10.99
N VAL A 503 37.11 3.17 -10.70
CA VAL A 503 35.65 3.30 -10.87
C VAL A 503 35.26 3.10 -12.33
N ALA A 504 36.00 3.69 -13.28
CA ALA A 504 35.72 3.53 -14.71
C ALA A 504 36.03 2.12 -15.23
N THR A 505 37.06 1.45 -14.71
CA THR A 505 37.42 0.07 -15.08
C THR A 505 36.34 -0.90 -14.61
N ILE A 506 35.98 -0.85 -13.32
CA ILE A 506 34.97 -1.74 -12.72
C ILE A 506 33.57 -1.42 -13.28
N GLY A 507 33.24 -0.12 -13.41
CA GLY A 507 32.00 0.38 -13.98
C GLY A 507 31.88 0.22 -15.51
N LYS A 508 32.93 -0.31 -16.17
CA LYS A 508 33.02 -0.61 -17.61
C LYS A 508 32.70 0.60 -18.52
N TYR A 509 33.27 1.78 -18.25
CA TYR A 509 33.02 2.96 -19.08
C TYR A 509 33.47 2.77 -20.54
N ALA A 510 34.55 2.00 -20.74
CA ALA A 510 35.08 1.67 -22.06
C ALA A 510 34.16 0.78 -22.93
N SER A 511 33.09 0.21 -22.36
CA SER A 511 32.19 -0.71 -23.09
C SER A 511 31.27 -0.03 -24.11
N GLN A 512 31.28 1.30 -24.23
CA GLN A 512 30.63 2.05 -25.32
C GLN A 512 31.53 2.21 -26.57
N ALA A 513 32.77 1.72 -26.55
CA ALA A 513 33.70 1.82 -27.68
C ALA A 513 33.16 1.22 -29.00
N SER A 514 32.28 0.22 -28.92
CA SER A 514 31.66 -0.45 -30.06
C SER A 514 30.57 0.39 -30.74
N ALA A 515 29.79 1.19 -30.00
CA ALA A 515 28.75 2.06 -30.56
C ALA A 515 29.33 3.26 -31.33
N MET A 516 30.59 3.60 -31.05
CA MET A 516 31.29 4.75 -31.63
C MET A 516 32.13 4.38 -32.87
N SER A 517 32.30 3.09 -33.17
CA SER A 517 33.04 2.64 -34.36
C SER A 517 32.32 2.96 -35.68
N THR A 518 31.05 3.36 -35.63
CA THR A 518 30.24 3.74 -36.79
C THR A 518 30.66 5.07 -37.43
N TYR A 519 31.45 5.90 -36.73
CA TYR A 519 31.98 7.16 -37.27
C TYR A 519 33.40 6.96 -37.86
N LYS A 520 33.48 6.77 -39.18
CA LYS A 520 34.69 6.54 -40.01
C LYS A 520 35.68 7.74 -40.09
N ILE A 521 35.88 8.54 -39.05
CA ILE A 521 36.63 9.83 -39.17
C ILE A 521 37.96 9.89 -38.37
N TYR A 522 38.39 8.83 -37.66
CA TYR A 522 39.61 8.95 -36.83
C TYR A 522 40.58 7.77 -36.93
N PHE A 523 41.88 8.09 -37.01
CA PHE A 523 43.03 7.16 -37.11
C PHE A 523 43.34 6.39 -35.80
N VAL A 524 42.62 6.67 -34.71
CA VAL A 524 42.83 6.07 -33.38
C VAL A 524 41.69 5.09 -33.06
N PRO A 525 41.98 3.85 -32.61
CA PRO A 525 40.94 2.91 -32.21
C PRO A 525 40.02 3.51 -31.13
N GLY A 526 38.70 3.37 -31.28
CA GLY A 526 37.71 4.01 -30.39
C GLY A 526 37.86 3.65 -28.91
N TRP A 527 38.33 2.43 -28.60
CA TRP A 527 38.63 2.02 -27.24
C TRP A 527 39.80 2.81 -26.63
N LEU A 528 40.87 3.05 -27.42
CA LEU A 528 42.05 3.80 -26.99
C LEU A 528 41.68 5.26 -26.69
N ARG A 529 40.84 5.87 -27.56
CA ARG A 529 40.31 7.23 -27.37
C ARG A 529 39.53 7.36 -26.07
N ILE A 530 38.66 6.41 -25.75
CA ILE A 530 37.87 6.43 -24.51
C ILE A 530 38.79 6.32 -23.29
N TRP A 531 39.81 5.45 -23.32
CA TRP A 531 40.78 5.36 -22.23
C TRP A 531 41.61 6.62 -22.05
N CYS A 532 42.02 7.29 -23.13
CA CYS A 532 42.68 8.59 -23.05
C CYS A 532 41.79 9.63 -22.35
N TRP A 533 40.51 9.70 -22.70
CA TRP A 533 39.55 10.60 -22.04
C TRP A 533 39.23 10.18 -20.60
N ILE A 534 39.19 8.88 -20.28
CA ILE A 534 39.04 8.40 -18.90
C ILE A 534 40.23 8.87 -18.05
N ILE A 535 41.46 8.73 -18.54
CA ILE A 535 42.67 9.15 -17.81
C ILE A 535 42.69 10.67 -17.68
N LEU A 536 42.49 11.40 -18.78
CA LEU A 536 42.49 12.86 -18.78
C LEU A 536 41.42 13.44 -17.86
N SER A 537 40.17 12.97 -17.97
CA SER A 537 39.08 13.42 -17.10
C SER A 537 39.32 13.07 -15.63
N SER A 538 39.96 11.93 -15.33
CA SER A 538 40.30 11.55 -13.95
C SER A 538 41.40 12.45 -13.37
N LEU A 539 42.41 12.81 -14.17
CA LEU A 539 43.47 13.75 -13.76
C LEU A 539 42.90 15.15 -13.46
N VAL A 540 42.07 15.68 -14.37
CA VAL A 540 41.47 17.01 -14.19
C VAL A 540 40.49 17.01 -13.01
N ALA A 541 39.68 15.96 -12.87
CA ALA A 541 38.77 15.84 -11.73
C ALA A 541 39.50 15.75 -10.39
N ALA A 542 40.62 15.01 -10.32
CA ALA A 542 41.45 14.96 -9.13
C ALA A 542 42.11 16.31 -8.81
N ALA A 543 42.51 17.09 -9.83
CA ALA A 543 43.02 18.45 -9.65
C ALA A 543 41.94 19.41 -9.14
N VAL A 544 40.71 19.34 -9.69
CA VAL A 544 39.55 20.10 -9.20
C VAL A 544 39.23 19.73 -7.75
N GLY A 545 39.24 18.44 -7.41
CA GLY A 545 39.05 17.98 -6.03
C GLY A 545 40.12 18.51 -5.09
N LEU A 546 41.39 18.47 -5.48
CA LEU A 546 42.50 19.03 -4.70
C LEU A 546 42.34 20.54 -4.46
N ALA A 547 41.93 21.29 -5.50
CA ALA A 547 41.64 22.71 -5.38
C ALA A 547 40.47 22.98 -4.41
N ALA A 548 39.40 22.16 -4.49
CA ALA A 548 38.25 22.28 -3.60
C ALA A 548 38.58 21.93 -2.14
N VAL A 549 39.38 20.88 -1.86
CA VAL A 549 39.89 20.60 -0.51
C VAL A 549 40.71 21.78 0.02
N THR A 550 41.57 22.36 -0.82
CA THR A 550 42.39 23.53 -0.45
C THR A 550 41.51 24.74 -0.13
N ALA A 551 40.40 24.93 -0.86
CA ALA A 551 39.41 25.97 -0.58
C ALA A 551 38.69 25.72 0.76
N VAL A 552 38.27 24.48 1.05
CA VAL A 552 37.67 24.10 2.34
C VAL A 552 38.65 24.32 3.49
N TRP A 553 39.91 23.96 3.32
CA TRP A 553 40.97 24.26 4.30
C TRP A 553 41.11 25.77 4.54
N THR A 554 41.18 26.55 3.47
CA THR A 554 41.29 28.01 3.54
C THR A 554 40.07 28.63 4.22
N LEU A 555 38.88 28.09 3.96
CA LEU A 555 37.66 28.47 4.67
C LEU A 555 37.80 28.20 6.16
N PHE A 556 38.27 27.01 6.57
CA PHE A 556 38.48 26.70 7.98
C PHE A 556 39.48 27.63 8.65
N CYS A 557 40.61 27.95 8.01
CA CYS A 557 41.57 28.91 8.55
C CYS A 557 41.00 30.33 8.72
N ASN A 558 40.00 30.71 7.91
CA ASN A 558 39.41 32.05 7.89
C ASN A 558 38.04 32.14 8.57
N LEU A 559 37.50 31.03 9.11
CA LEU A 559 36.29 31.08 9.93
C LEU A 559 36.60 31.99 11.13
N PRO A 560 35.80 33.06 11.36
CA PRO A 560 36.12 34.03 12.38
C PRO A 560 36.23 33.33 13.73
N VAL A 561 37.37 33.49 14.39
CA VAL A 561 37.49 33.28 15.84
C VAL A 561 36.59 34.33 16.47
N ALA A 562 35.29 34.06 16.52
CA ALA A 562 34.33 35.01 17.04
C ALA A 562 34.72 35.27 18.49
N GLY A 563 35.12 36.52 18.78
CA GLY A 563 35.54 37.01 20.08
C GLY A 563 34.43 37.06 21.13
N TYR A 564 33.60 36.02 21.22
CA TYR A 564 32.84 35.67 22.40
C TYR A 564 33.65 34.60 23.12
N GLY A 565 34.26 34.92 24.28
CA GLY A 565 35.27 34.10 24.95
C GLY A 565 34.81 32.71 25.42
N ILE A 566 34.52 31.81 24.49
CA ILE A 566 34.10 30.42 24.67
C ILE A 566 34.88 29.60 23.64
N ASN A 567 36.02 29.05 24.03
CA ASN A 567 36.93 28.26 23.18
C ASN A 567 36.32 26.97 22.58
N ASN A 568 35.04 26.66 22.81
CA ASN A 568 34.38 25.39 22.43
C ASN A 568 33.48 25.47 21.19
N PHE A 569 33.18 26.66 20.64
CA PHE A 569 32.29 26.79 19.47
C PHE A 569 32.94 26.34 18.15
N TYR A 570 34.22 26.62 17.99
CA TYR A 570 34.98 26.36 16.77
C TYR A 570 35.07 24.86 16.42
N GLU A 571 35.27 23.98 17.41
CA GLU A 571 35.31 22.53 17.21
C GLU A 571 33.97 21.97 16.69
N LYS A 572 32.86 22.52 17.19
CA LYS A 572 31.50 22.08 16.82
C LYS A 572 31.13 22.52 15.42
N GLU A 573 31.44 23.77 15.06
CA GLU A 573 31.20 24.33 13.73
C GLU A 573 31.92 23.51 12.65
N ILE A 574 33.17 23.12 12.92
CA ILE A 574 33.96 22.29 12.00
C ILE A 574 33.42 20.87 11.91
N PHE A 575 32.95 20.27 13.00
CA PHE A 575 32.28 18.97 12.93
C PHE A 575 30.95 19.01 12.17
N ILE A 576 30.18 20.09 12.29
CA ILE A 576 28.91 20.26 11.59
C ILE A 576 29.13 20.44 10.09
N LEU A 577 30.05 21.33 9.70
CA LEU A 577 30.28 21.70 8.30
C LEU A 577 31.27 20.80 7.57
N GLY A 578 32.25 20.21 8.28
CA GLY A 578 33.36 19.52 7.66
C GLY A 578 33.00 18.26 6.88
N PRO A 579 32.30 17.27 7.47
CA PRO A 579 31.92 16.08 6.74
C PRO A 579 31.07 16.39 5.49
N PRO A 580 30.05 17.27 5.54
CA PRO A 580 29.34 17.73 4.34
C PRO A 580 30.23 18.36 3.27
N LEU A 581 31.13 19.28 3.66
CA LEU A 581 32.02 19.95 2.71
C LEU A 581 32.98 18.97 2.02
N ILE A 582 33.49 17.97 2.75
CA ILE A 582 34.35 16.93 2.17
C ILE A 582 33.57 16.03 1.21
N ILE A 583 32.33 15.68 1.53
CA ILE A 583 31.47 14.93 0.61
C ILE A 583 31.20 15.77 -0.65
N GLU A 584 30.95 17.07 -0.49
CA GLU A 584 30.70 17.99 -1.62
C GLU A 584 31.91 18.12 -2.55
N VAL A 585 33.13 18.15 -2.00
CA VAL A 585 34.38 18.10 -2.79
C VAL A 585 34.39 16.88 -3.72
N VAL A 586 33.99 15.71 -3.21
CA VAL A 586 33.92 14.48 -4.01
C VAL A 586 32.83 14.61 -5.09
N CYS A 587 31.66 15.17 -4.74
CA CYS A 587 30.57 15.43 -5.70
C CYS A 587 31.01 16.36 -6.84
N ILE A 588 31.63 17.49 -6.53
CA ILE A 588 32.14 18.45 -7.53
C ILE A 588 33.17 17.77 -8.44
N SER A 589 34.06 16.96 -7.88
CA SER A 589 35.07 16.22 -8.66
C SER A 589 34.43 15.23 -9.63
N ILE A 590 33.35 14.55 -9.22
CA ILE A 590 32.58 13.64 -10.07
C ILE A 590 31.85 14.42 -11.18
N VAL A 591 31.23 15.55 -10.86
CA VAL A 591 30.54 16.41 -11.84
C VAL A 591 31.53 16.93 -12.88
N ALA A 592 32.70 17.41 -12.46
CA ALA A 592 33.77 17.85 -13.36
C ALA A 592 34.21 16.72 -14.31
N ARG A 593 34.37 15.50 -13.79
CA ARG A 593 34.68 14.32 -14.61
C ARG A 593 33.58 14.04 -15.64
N MET A 594 32.32 14.05 -15.20
CA MET A 594 31.17 13.81 -16.08
C MET A 594 31.08 14.85 -17.20
N ALA A 595 31.29 16.13 -16.88
CA ALA A 595 31.31 17.22 -17.84
C ALA A 595 32.41 17.02 -18.90
N LEU A 596 33.61 16.63 -18.49
CA LEU A 596 34.74 16.38 -19.40
C LEU A 596 34.56 15.14 -20.26
N MET A 597 33.91 14.10 -19.74
CA MET A 597 33.59 12.92 -20.55
C MET A 597 32.51 13.20 -21.59
N GLY A 598 31.61 14.17 -21.34
CA GLY A 598 30.64 14.68 -22.32
C GLY A 598 29.84 13.56 -23.00
N LEU A 599 29.87 13.53 -24.33
CA LEU A 599 29.20 12.51 -25.17
C LEU A 599 29.77 11.09 -25.00
N LEU A 600 30.98 10.95 -24.43
CA LEU A 600 31.60 9.64 -24.16
C LEU A 600 31.09 9.01 -22.85
N PHE A 601 30.31 9.75 -22.06
CA PHE A 601 29.72 9.26 -20.82
C PHE A 601 28.33 8.69 -21.08
N PRO A 602 28.08 7.40 -20.77
CA PRO A 602 26.78 6.78 -21.03
C PRO A 602 25.64 7.46 -20.24
N ASP A 603 24.51 7.73 -20.89
CA ASP A 603 23.34 8.37 -20.24
C ASP A 603 22.81 7.55 -19.06
N GLU A 604 22.82 6.21 -19.17
CA GLU A 604 22.48 5.30 -18.07
C GLU A 604 23.36 5.50 -16.82
N LYS A 605 24.65 5.79 -17.01
CA LYS A 605 25.58 6.08 -15.90
C LYS A 605 25.39 7.50 -15.37
N ARG A 606 24.98 8.44 -16.22
CA ARG A 606 24.65 9.82 -15.84
C ARG A 606 23.44 9.85 -14.91
N GLU A 607 22.40 9.11 -15.27
CA GLU A 607 21.20 8.93 -14.43
C GLU A 607 21.53 8.31 -13.07
N TRP A 608 22.38 7.26 -13.04
CA TRP A 608 22.81 6.65 -11.78
C TRP A 608 23.52 7.64 -10.85
N TRP A 609 24.46 8.43 -11.38
CA TRP A 609 25.14 9.48 -10.61
C TRP A 609 24.20 10.58 -10.17
N GLY A 610 23.22 10.96 -11.00
CA GLY A 610 22.19 11.94 -10.63
C GLY A 610 21.35 11.48 -9.43
N ARG A 611 20.92 10.21 -9.43
CA ARG A 611 20.17 9.63 -8.29
C ARG A 611 21.03 9.52 -7.03
N MET A 612 22.27 9.05 -7.15
CA MET A 612 23.21 8.99 -6.03
C MET A 612 23.50 10.38 -5.45
N GLY A 613 23.68 11.39 -6.32
CA GLY A 613 23.83 12.79 -5.91
C GLY A 613 22.63 13.26 -5.07
N GLY A 614 21.41 12.96 -5.53
CA GLY A 614 20.19 13.26 -4.77
C GLY A 614 20.13 12.58 -3.39
N ILE A 615 20.56 11.32 -3.27
CA ILE A 615 20.61 10.60 -1.98
C ILE A 615 21.65 11.24 -1.04
N VAL A 616 22.85 11.54 -1.54
CA VAL A 616 23.93 12.16 -0.76
C VAL A 616 23.54 13.55 -0.25
N HIS A 617 22.91 14.38 -1.09
CA HIS A 617 22.49 15.73 -0.68
C HIS A 617 21.36 15.70 0.37
N ARG A 618 20.46 14.72 0.32
CA ARG A 618 19.49 14.49 1.40
C ARG A 618 20.17 14.16 2.73
N PHE A 619 21.21 13.33 2.69
CA PHE A 619 22.02 13.03 3.87
C PHE A 619 22.73 14.28 4.39
N ILE A 620 23.36 15.08 3.52
CA ILE A 620 24.03 16.35 3.90
C ILE A 620 23.04 17.27 4.62
N LEU A 621 21.85 17.47 4.06
CA LEU A 621 20.81 18.30 4.68
C LEU A 621 20.42 17.77 6.07
N LEU A 622 20.18 16.46 6.19
CA LEU A 622 19.82 15.83 7.45
C LEU A 622 20.95 15.94 8.49
N TRP A 623 22.20 15.73 8.07
CA TRP A 623 23.38 15.87 8.91
C TRP A 623 23.47 17.27 9.49
N LEU A 624 23.39 18.31 8.65
CA LEU A 624 23.48 19.70 9.08
C LEU A 624 22.39 20.05 10.09
N LEU A 625 21.13 19.66 9.82
CA LEU A 625 20.00 19.94 10.72
C LEU A 625 20.14 19.24 12.07
N VAL A 626 20.45 17.93 12.07
CA VAL A 626 20.50 17.12 13.29
C VAL A 626 21.73 17.47 14.13
N THR A 627 22.90 17.68 13.52
CA THR A 627 24.13 18.02 14.24
C THR A 627 24.12 19.45 14.79
N ALA A 628 23.60 20.43 14.04
CA ALA A 628 23.40 21.78 14.56
C ALA A 628 22.42 21.79 15.74
N GLY A 629 21.31 21.05 15.61
CA GLY A 629 20.33 20.87 16.69
C GLY A 629 20.92 20.21 17.94
N ALA A 630 21.77 19.19 17.78
CA ALA A 630 22.36 18.45 18.89
C ALA A 630 23.50 19.21 19.60
N LEU A 631 24.31 19.98 18.86
CA LEU A 631 25.58 20.51 19.38
C LEU A 631 25.55 22.02 19.67
N LEU A 632 24.89 22.82 18.82
CA LEU A 632 24.86 24.29 18.98
C LEU A 632 23.70 24.75 19.86
N LEU A 633 22.54 24.10 19.72
CA LEU A 633 21.32 24.49 20.40
C LEU A 633 21.44 24.42 21.94
N PRO A 634 22.01 23.35 22.55
CA PRO A 634 22.22 23.31 24.01
C PRO A 634 23.18 24.39 24.51
N ASP A 635 24.26 24.69 23.77
CA ASP A 635 25.22 25.71 24.18
C ASP A 635 24.61 27.11 24.15
N TYR A 636 23.82 27.39 23.12
CA TYR A 636 23.05 28.62 23.01
C TYR A 636 22.09 28.78 24.21
N ILE A 637 21.36 27.72 24.56
CA ILE A 637 20.47 27.69 25.73
C ILE A 637 21.27 27.93 27.03
N ARG A 638 22.41 27.26 27.20
CA ARG A 638 23.27 27.37 28.38
C ARG A 638 23.83 28.78 28.57
N TYR A 639 24.38 29.35 27.50
CA TYR A 639 25.02 30.67 27.53
C TYR A 639 24.00 31.77 27.86
N ASN A 640 22.84 31.72 27.21
CA ASN A 640 21.84 32.74 27.41
C ASN A 640 20.99 32.51 28.66
N SER A 641 20.91 31.32 29.27
CA SER A 641 19.99 30.95 30.36
C SER A 641 19.72 32.01 31.47
N LYS A 642 20.70 32.83 31.87
CA LYS A 642 20.52 33.92 32.86
C LYS A 642 19.80 35.17 32.32
N ASN A 643 19.98 35.52 31.04
CA ASN A 643 19.26 36.60 30.35
C ASN A 643 18.02 36.06 29.62
N MET A 644 18.09 34.82 29.14
CA MET A 644 17.00 34.06 28.56
C MET A 644 15.86 33.94 29.55
N LEU A 645 16.00 33.65 30.85
CA LEU A 645 14.79 33.62 31.71
C LEU A 645 13.99 34.95 31.78
N LYS A 646 14.64 36.10 31.51
CA LYS A 646 13.98 37.42 31.37
C LYS A 646 13.53 37.72 29.93
N GLU A 647 14.28 37.32 28.91
CA GLU A 647 13.91 37.45 27.48
C GLU A 647 13.01 36.30 26.96
N LEU A 648 12.91 35.22 27.72
CA LEU A 648 12.03 34.07 27.55
C LEU A 648 10.75 34.23 28.37
N ALA A 649 10.58 35.26 29.19
CA ALA A 649 9.27 35.57 29.73
C ALA A 649 8.22 35.71 28.61
N PRO A 650 8.51 36.39 27.47
CA PRO A 650 7.67 36.29 26.28
C PRO A 650 7.76 34.94 25.57
N ILE A 651 8.77 34.08 25.82
CA ILE A 651 8.88 32.70 25.27
C ILE A 651 8.17 31.63 26.10
N LEU A 652 7.91 31.83 27.38
CA LEU A 652 6.90 31.12 28.16
C LEU A 652 5.50 31.58 27.69
N GLY A 653 5.35 32.85 27.29
CA GLY A 653 4.29 33.31 26.39
C GLY A 653 4.34 32.65 25.00
N THR A 654 5.52 32.31 24.47
CA THR A 654 5.66 31.61 23.17
C THR A 654 5.51 30.10 23.24
N ALA A 655 5.63 29.45 24.40
CA ALA A 655 5.30 28.03 24.54
C ALA A 655 3.78 27.87 24.46
N ALA A 656 3.05 28.77 25.12
CA ALA A 656 1.60 28.91 24.96
C ALA A 656 1.23 29.35 23.53
N THR A 657 1.98 30.27 22.90
CA THR A 657 1.75 30.68 21.50
C THR A 657 2.07 29.57 20.50
N TRP A 658 3.17 28.83 20.68
CA TRP A 658 3.58 27.67 19.89
C TRP A 658 2.55 26.56 20.03
N ALA A 659 2.18 26.21 21.26
CA ALA A 659 1.12 25.24 21.53
C ALA A 659 -0.22 25.70 20.94
N GLY A 660 -0.53 27.00 21.00
CA GLY A 660 -1.71 27.60 20.39
C GLY A 660 -1.71 27.51 18.86
N LEU A 661 -0.59 27.86 18.20
CA LEU A 661 -0.42 27.78 16.74
C LEU A 661 -0.45 26.34 16.24
N VAL A 662 0.25 25.43 16.93
CA VAL A 662 0.22 24.00 16.66
C VAL A 662 -1.20 23.47 16.87
N GLY A 663 -1.85 23.80 17.98
CA GLY A 663 -3.23 23.41 18.28
C GLY A 663 -4.22 23.90 17.21
N ALA A 664 -4.08 25.15 16.74
CA ALA A 664 -4.86 25.69 15.64
C ALA A 664 -4.60 24.92 14.33
N GLY A 665 -3.33 24.62 14.02
CA GLY A 665 -2.96 23.82 12.84
C GLY A 665 -3.51 22.39 12.87
N VAL A 666 -3.46 21.73 14.02
CA VAL A 666 -4.03 20.40 14.23
C VAL A 666 -5.55 20.43 14.06
N LYS A 667 -6.23 21.44 14.62
CA LYS A 667 -7.68 21.62 14.44
C LYS A 667 -8.04 21.80 12.97
N MET A 668 -7.28 22.59 12.21
CA MET A 668 -7.49 22.76 10.77
C MET A 668 -7.23 21.46 9.99
N ALA A 669 -6.15 20.74 10.33
CA ALA A 669 -5.82 19.46 9.70
C ALA A 669 -6.89 18.39 9.96
N PHE A 670 -7.45 18.35 11.18
CA PHE A 670 -8.56 17.48 11.54
C PHE A 670 -9.80 17.77 10.70
N ASN A 671 -10.20 19.04 10.60
CA ASN A 671 -11.36 19.45 9.81
C ASN A 671 -11.16 19.09 8.32
N ALA A 672 -9.96 19.30 7.78
CA ALA A 672 -9.64 18.94 6.40
C ALA A 672 -9.69 17.41 6.15
N ALA A 673 -9.27 16.61 7.14
CA ALA A 673 -9.34 15.15 7.07
C ALA A 673 -10.79 14.63 7.18
N SER A 674 -11.65 15.28 7.98
CA SER A 674 -13.05 14.86 8.16
C SER A 674 -14.00 15.28 7.02
N GLU A 675 -13.67 16.34 6.29
CA GLU A 675 -14.53 16.89 5.21
C GLU A 675 -14.17 16.35 3.81
N GLY A 676 -13.02 15.67 3.66
CA GLY A 676 -12.41 15.37 2.36
C GLY A 676 -11.95 16.65 1.66
N LYS A 677 -10.92 16.60 0.80
CA LYS A 677 -10.49 17.78 0.02
C LYS A 677 -11.57 18.23 -0.97
N LYS A 678 -12.56 19.00 -0.51
CA LYS A 678 -13.42 19.80 -1.39
C LYS A 678 -12.73 21.12 -1.64
N SER A 679 -12.46 21.40 -2.91
CA SER A 679 -12.04 22.72 -3.39
C SER A 679 -13.21 23.70 -3.20
N ASP A 680 -13.29 24.27 -2.01
CA ASP A 680 -14.12 25.44 -1.77
C ASP A 680 -13.32 26.68 -2.21
N PRO A 681 -13.72 27.41 -3.27
CA PRO A 681 -12.93 28.53 -3.81
C PRO A 681 -12.66 29.65 -2.80
N GLY A 682 -13.39 29.66 -1.67
CA GLY A 682 -13.27 30.65 -0.59
C GLY A 682 -12.39 30.25 0.58
N LYS A 683 -11.98 28.97 0.74
CA LYS A 683 -11.00 28.59 1.78
C LYS A 683 -9.63 29.09 1.32
N SER A 684 -9.13 30.13 2.00
CA SER A 684 -7.92 30.83 1.61
C SER A 684 -6.75 29.86 1.40
N LYS A 685 -6.04 29.99 0.28
CA LYS A 685 -4.75 29.31 0.06
C LYS A 685 -3.80 29.47 1.26
N ALA A 686 -3.97 30.54 2.05
CA ALA A 686 -3.25 30.78 3.29
C ALA A 686 -3.50 29.71 4.38
N ALA A 687 -4.72 29.18 4.52
CA ALA A 687 -5.02 28.11 5.49
C ALA A 687 -4.34 26.79 5.10
N ASP A 688 -4.37 26.42 3.82
CA ASP A 688 -3.67 25.25 3.30
C ASP A 688 -2.14 25.38 3.43
N ILE A 689 -1.60 26.56 3.14
CA ILE A 689 -0.18 26.87 3.34
C ILE A 689 0.18 26.80 4.83
N PHE A 690 -0.67 27.32 5.72
CA PHE A 690 -0.46 27.27 7.16
C PHE A 690 -0.41 25.82 7.67
N VAL A 691 -1.37 24.96 7.29
CA VAL A 691 -1.37 23.54 7.68
C VAL A 691 -0.11 22.82 7.20
N ARG A 692 0.40 23.15 5.99
CA ARG A 692 1.67 22.60 5.49
C ARG A 692 2.89 23.09 6.28
N PHE A 693 2.83 24.28 6.88
CA PHE A 693 3.92 24.86 7.67
C PHE A 693 3.97 24.34 9.11
N VAL A 694 2.81 24.02 9.71
CA VAL A 694 2.70 23.61 11.13
C VAL A 694 3.60 22.43 11.53
N PRO A 695 3.79 21.36 10.71
CA PRO A 695 4.75 20.29 11.01
C PRO A 695 6.17 20.81 11.28
N TYR A 696 6.64 21.78 10.49
CA TYR A 696 7.98 22.35 10.64
C TYR A 696 8.09 23.18 11.93
N LEU A 697 7.06 23.97 12.24
CA LEU A 697 6.98 24.70 13.51
C LEU A 697 6.98 23.73 14.72
N PHE A 698 6.27 22.61 14.62
CA PHE A 698 6.28 21.58 15.64
C PHE A 698 7.66 20.93 15.78
N MET A 699 8.31 20.55 14.67
CA MET A 699 9.64 19.94 14.68
C MET A 699 10.69 20.82 15.35
N VAL A 700 10.66 22.14 15.09
CA VAL A 700 11.57 23.10 15.75
C VAL A 700 11.33 23.14 17.25
N GLY A 701 10.07 23.26 17.70
CA GLY A 701 9.72 23.25 19.11
C GLY A 701 10.09 21.93 19.80
N PHE A 702 9.83 20.80 19.13
CA PHE A 702 10.15 19.47 19.64
C PHE A 702 11.66 19.23 19.76
N LEU A 703 12.44 19.72 18.78
CA LEU A 703 13.90 19.70 18.81
C LEU A 703 14.46 20.53 19.98
N LEU A 704 13.91 21.72 20.22
CA LEU A 704 14.27 22.58 21.35
C LEU A 704 14.02 21.89 22.70
N ILE A 705 12.84 21.27 22.86
CA ILE A 705 12.49 20.48 24.05
C ILE A 705 13.46 19.31 24.24
N GLY A 706 13.75 18.57 23.16
CA GLY A 706 14.70 17.47 23.17
C GLY A 706 16.11 17.91 23.56
N ALA A 707 16.61 19.00 22.97
CA ALA A 707 17.93 19.56 23.26
C ALA A 707 18.05 20.01 24.73
N TYR A 708 17.05 20.74 25.24
CA TYR A 708 16.99 21.15 26.66
C TYR A 708 16.95 19.94 27.60
N THR A 709 16.15 18.93 27.28
CA THR A 709 16.01 17.72 28.10
C THR A 709 17.30 16.91 28.11
N LEU A 710 17.97 16.77 26.95
CA LEU A 710 19.27 16.11 26.87
C LEU A 710 20.33 16.86 27.68
N GLU A 711 20.33 18.20 27.63
CA GLU A 711 21.25 19.01 28.43
C GLU A 711 21.00 18.81 29.93
N ALA A 712 19.73 18.82 30.36
CA ALA A 712 19.35 18.57 31.75
C ALA A 712 19.82 17.18 32.24
N LEU A 713 19.60 16.14 31.43
CA LEU A 713 20.09 14.78 31.72
C LEU A 713 21.62 14.76 31.82
N THR A 714 22.31 15.39 30.86
CA THR A 714 23.77 15.44 30.85
C THR A 714 24.33 16.08 32.12
N ARG A 715 23.73 17.17 32.61
CA ARG A 715 24.15 17.85 33.85
C ARG A 715 24.00 16.98 35.11
N VAL A 716 23.06 16.03 35.10
CA VAL A 716 22.85 15.09 36.21
C VAL A 716 23.87 13.96 36.18
N PHE A 717 24.18 13.43 34.99
CA PHE A 717 25.02 12.24 34.82
C PHE A 717 26.50 12.54 34.58
N VAL A 718 26.87 13.76 34.19
CA VAL A 718 28.23 14.12 33.76
C VAL A 718 28.66 15.46 34.35
N ASP A 719 29.76 15.48 35.12
CA ASP A 719 30.42 16.74 35.48
C ASP A 719 31.26 17.26 34.30
N VAL A 720 30.57 17.93 33.37
CA VAL A 720 31.16 18.43 32.11
C VAL A 720 32.30 19.44 32.34
N LYS A 721 32.42 20.04 33.54
CA LYS A 721 33.44 21.08 33.79
C LYS A 721 34.84 20.52 34.04
N ASN A 722 34.96 19.28 34.51
CA ASN A 722 36.23 18.71 34.98
C ASN A 722 36.62 17.40 34.25
N ALA A 723 35.78 16.89 33.35
CA ALA A 723 36.01 15.62 32.66
C ALA A 723 36.86 15.78 31.38
N ASP A 724 37.80 14.85 31.17
CA ASP A 724 38.57 14.74 29.93
C ASP A 724 37.73 14.15 28.77
N ALA A 725 38.25 14.23 27.54
CA ALA A 725 37.52 13.80 26.34
C ALA A 725 37.13 12.30 26.39
N GLN A 726 37.96 11.45 27.01
CA GLN A 726 37.72 10.02 27.11
C GLN A 726 36.63 9.67 28.12
N THR A 727 36.60 10.36 29.27
CA THR A 727 35.52 10.26 30.25
C THR A 727 34.21 10.77 29.67
N LEU A 728 34.23 11.92 28.97
CA LEU A 728 33.06 12.45 28.28
C LEU A 728 32.50 11.47 27.24
N ALA A 729 33.36 10.91 26.37
CA ALA A 729 32.93 9.93 25.37
C ALA A 729 32.31 8.68 26.01
N SER A 730 32.88 8.19 27.12
CA SER A 730 32.35 7.02 27.84
C SER A 730 31.00 7.31 28.49
N CYS A 731 30.85 8.47 29.13
CA CYS A 731 29.60 8.90 29.76
C CYS A 731 28.48 9.14 28.74
N PHE A 732 28.75 9.85 27.64
CA PHE A 732 27.79 10.03 26.55
C PHE A 732 27.47 8.70 25.86
N GLY A 733 28.46 7.81 25.72
CA GLY A 733 28.28 6.43 25.26
C GLY A 733 27.27 5.66 26.12
N LEU A 734 27.44 5.68 27.44
CA LEU A 734 26.51 5.04 28.38
C LEU A 734 25.11 5.68 28.35
N LEU A 735 25.03 7.01 28.31
CA LEU A 735 23.76 7.74 28.21
C LEU A 735 23.00 7.37 26.92
N SER A 736 23.69 7.42 25.78
CA SER A 736 23.11 7.05 24.49
C SER A 736 22.67 5.58 24.45
N GLY A 737 23.50 4.66 24.95
CA GLY A 737 23.15 3.24 25.08
C GLY A 737 21.93 3.03 25.99
N GLY A 738 21.89 3.68 27.15
CA GLY A 738 20.76 3.63 28.08
C GLY A 738 19.46 4.15 27.45
N LEU A 739 19.52 5.31 26.77
CA LEU A 739 18.36 5.88 26.06
C LEU A 739 17.89 4.97 24.93
N ILE A 740 18.79 4.36 24.15
CA ILE A 740 18.43 3.41 23.09
C ILE A 740 17.73 2.18 23.67
N VAL A 741 18.27 1.61 24.76
CA VAL A 741 17.67 0.45 25.43
C VAL A 741 16.29 0.81 25.99
N ILE A 742 16.14 1.96 26.66
CA ILE A 742 14.86 2.43 27.18
C ILE A 742 13.86 2.65 26.04
N THR A 743 14.27 3.33 24.97
CA THR A 743 13.42 3.57 23.79
C THR A 743 12.94 2.25 23.20
N TRP A 744 13.85 1.28 23.06
CA TRP A 744 13.52 -0.06 22.55
C TRP A 744 12.57 -0.81 23.48
N LEU A 745 12.82 -0.83 24.80
CA LEU A 745 11.97 -1.50 25.79
C LEU A 745 10.56 -0.90 25.83
N VAL A 746 10.46 0.43 25.86
CA VAL A 746 9.16 1.12 25.85
C VAL A 746 8.46 0.84 24.52
N SER A 747 9.14 1.00 23.38
CA SER A 747 8.55 0.73 22.06
C SER A 747 8.12 -0.73 21.89
N TRP A 748 8.83 -1.68 22.47
CA TRP A 748 8.47 -3.09 22.41
C TRP A 748 7.20 -3.36 23.23
N ARG A 749 7.04 -2.66 24.36
CA ARG A 749 5.87 -2.82 25.22
C ARG A 749 4.65 -2.05 24.75
N THR A 750 4.83 -0.94 24.04
CA THR A 750 3.76 -0.08 23.54
C THR A 750 3.42 -0.42 22.08
N GLY A 751 2.34 -1.19 21.88
CA GLY A 751 1.83 -1.51 20.55
C GLY A 751 1.41 -0.25 19.80
N VAL A 752 1.83 -0.14 18.53
CA VAL A 752 1.44 1.00 17.68
C VAL A 752 -0.08 1.05 17.51
N ASN A 753 -0.81 -0.06 17.52
CA ASN A 753 -2.26 -0.03 17.44
C ASN A 753 -2.92 0.21 18.81
N GLU A 754 -2.40 -0.41 19.86
CA GLU A 754 -3.00 -0.41 21.21
C GLU A 754 -3.16 1.00 21.78
N PHE A 755 -2.16 1.86 21.58
CA PHE A 755 -2.18 3.25 22.05
C PHE A 755 -2.68 4.25 21.01
N SER A 756 -3.44 3.80 20.00
CA SER A 756 -4.16 4.69 19.06
C SER A 756 -5.56 5.07 19.57
N LEU A 757 -6.23 6.02 18.91
CA LEU A 757 -7.65 6.29 19.15
C LEU A 757 -8.58 5.18 18.61
N HIS A 758 -8.07 4.26 17.80
CA HIS A 758 -8.85 3.18 17.19
C HIS A 758 -9.59 2.34 18.23
N HIS A 759 -8.95 1.91 19.32
CA HIS A 759 -9.61 1.07 20.33
C HIS A 759 -10.75 1.78 21.04
N PHE A 760 -10.58 3.06 21.37
CA PHE A 760 -11.63 3.87 21.96
C PHE A 760 -12.83 3.96 21.01
N TYR A 761 -12.57 4.32 19.76
CA TYR A 761 -13.57 4.44 18.70
C TYR A 761 -14.31 3.12 18.43
N ARG A 762 -13.56 2.02 18.25
CA ARG A 762 -14.09 0.65 18.11
C ARG A 762 -15.04 0.30 19.23
N ASN A 763 -14.64 0.50 20.48
CA ASN A 763 -15.46 0.11 21.62
C ASN A 763 -16.78 0.89 21.62
N ARG A 764 -16.76 2.21 21.37
CA ARG A 764 -17.97 3.04 21.28
C ARG A 764 -18.92 2.58 20.18
N LEU A 765 -18.40 2.27 18.99
CA LEU A 765 -19.19 1.70 17.90
C LEU A 765 -19.77 0.33 18.26
N THR A 766 -18.98 -0.59 18.80
CA THR A 766 -19.45 -1.92 19.23
C THR A 766 -20.60 -1.80 20.22
N ARG A 767 -20.50 -0.90 21.20
CA ARG A 767 -21.57 -0.67 22.17
C ARG A 767 -22.84 -0.08 21.54
N ALA A 768 -22.69 0.90 20.66
CA ALA A 768 -23.82 1.58 20.04
C ALA A 768 -24.56 0.70 19.03
N TYR A 769 -23.83 0.03 18.13
CA TYR A 769 -24.40 -0.74 17.02
C TYR A 769 -24.52 -2.24 17.32
N LEU A 770 -23.46 -2.89 17.83
CA LEU A 770 -23.54 -4.32 18.10
C LEU A 770 -24.28 -4.62 19.41
N GLY A 771 -24.08 -3.79 20.45
CA GLY A 771 -24.79 -3.89 21.72
C GLY A 771 -26.31 -3.73 21.60
N ALA A 772 -26.78 -2.90 20.66
CA ALA A 772 -28.21 -2.69 20.39
C ALA A 772 -28.98 -3.97 20.08
N THR A 773 -28.29 -4.97 19.52
CA THR A 773 -28.92 -6.21 19.04
C THR A 773 -28.95 -7.33 20.09
N ARG A 774 -28.41 -7.08 21.30
CA ARG A 774 -28.51 -8.01 22.45
C ARG A 774 -29.91 -7.93 23.06
N ARG A 775 -30.42 -9.04 23.59
CA ARG A 775 -31.59 -9.04 24.46
C ARG A 775 -31.29 -8.26 25.75
N ARG A 776 -32.32 -7.63 26.32
CA ARG A 776 -32.19 -6.78 27.52
C ARG A 776 -31.66 -7.58 28.70
N ASP A 777 -32.38 -8.63 29.05
CA ASP A 777 -32.06 -9.47 30.21
C ASP A 777 -30.66 -10.09 30.09
N ASP A 778 -30.28 -10.54 28.91
CA ASP A 778 -28.97 -11.14 28.68
C ASP A 778 -27.83 -10.13 28.84
N ARG A 779 -28.02 -8.89 28.37
CA ARG A 779 -26.97 -7.86 28.41
C ARG A 779 -26.88 -7.20 29.77
N ASP A 780 -27.99 -6.95 30.43
CA ASP A 780 -28.01 -6.30 31.75
C ASP A 780 -27.28 -7.18 32.80
N ASN A 781 -27.27 -8.50 32.61
CA ASN A 781 -26.54 -9.45 33.45
C ASN A 781 -25.03 -9.58 33.10
N THR A 782 -24.61 -9.30 31.86
CA THR A 782 -23.22 -9.51 31.40
C THR A 782 -22.43 -8.22 31.19
N ALA A 783 -23.11 -7.10 30.98
CA ALA A 783 -22.48 -5.81 30.80
C ALA A 783 -21.87 -5.32 32.11
N ASN A 784 -20.68 -4.73 32.01
CA ASN A 784 -20.05 -4.09 33.14
C ASN A 784 -20.85 -2.84 33.54
N SER A 785 -21.37 -2.80 34.76
CA SER A 785 -22.24 -1.72 35.25
C SER A 785 -21.58 -0.34 35.27
N PHE A 786 -20.26 -0.29 35.43
CA PHE A 786 -19.51 0.97 35.48
C PHE A 786 -19.23 1.54 34.08
N THR A 787 -18.80 0.69 33.14
CA THR A 787 -18.38 1.14 31.80
C THR A 787 -19.48 1.01 30.74
N GLY A 788 -20.50 0.20 31.01
CA GLY A 788 -21.55 -0.18 30.07
C GLY A 788 -21.07 -1.05 28.90
N PHE A 789 -19.82 -1.55 28.94
CA PHE A 789 -19.25 -2.43 27.91
C PHE A 789 -19.50 -3.90 28.25
N ASP A 790 -19.71 -4.69 27.20
CA ASP A 790 -19.80 -6.14 27.27
C ASP A 790 -18.93 -6.74 26.16
N GLN A 791 -18.05 -7.69 26.51
CA GLN A 791 -17.22 -8.38 25.52
C GLN A 791 -18.07 -9.21 24.54
N ARG A 792 -19.27 -9.65 24.95
CA ARG A 792 -20.23 -10.39 24.12
C ARG A 792 -21.01 -9.50 23.16
N ASP A 793 -20.83 -8.18 23.22
CA ASP A 793 -21.39 -7.27 22.21
C ASP A 793 -20.74 -7.52 20.85
N ASP A 794 -19.44 -7.84 20.81
CA ASP A 794 -18.69 -8.14 19.58
C ASP A 794 -18.88 -9.60 19.12
N LEU A 795 -18.78 -9.83 17.81
CA LEU A 795 -18.98 -11.15 17.19
C LEU A 795 -17.84 -11.45 16.21
N PRO A 796 -17.31 -12.69 16.17
CA PRO A 796 -16.31 -13.07 15.17
C PRO A 796 -16.90 -12.99 13.75
N LEU A 797 -16.09 -12.61 12.76
CA LEU A 797 -16.57 -12.48 11.38
C LEU A 797 -16.89 -13.83 10.73
N THR A 798 -16.19 -14.90 11.11
CA THR A 798 -16.44 -16.30 10.67
C THR A 798 -17.82 -16.82 11.05
N ASP A 799 -18.50 -16.08 11.91
CA ASP A 799 -19.68 -16.48 12.61
C ASP A 799 -20.95 -16.02 11.86
N PHE A 800 -20.76 -15.38 10.69
CA PHE A 800 -21.77 -15.02 9.69
C PHE A 800 -21.73 -15.94 8.46
N LYS A 801 -21.08 -17.11 8.58
CA LYS A 801 -21.19 -18.20 7.61
C LYS A 801 -22.55 -18.90 7.71
N TYR A 802 -23.02 -19.47 6.60
CA TYR A 802 -24.11 -20.42 6.60
C TYR A 802 -23.66 -21.70 7.33
N LYS A 803 -24.48 -22.16 8.29
CA LYS A 803 -24.15 -23.28 9.20
C LYS A 803 -25.21 -24.39 9.20
N GLY A 804 -25.97 -24.52 8.10
CA GLY A 804 -26.95 -25.59 7.94
C GLY A 804 -28.19 -25.48 8.83
N LYS A 805 -28.97 -26.59 8.91
CA LYS A 805 -30.38 -26.60 9.32
C LYS A 805 -30.70 -26.04 10.72
N ASN A 806 -29.76 -25.81 11.65
CA ASN A 806 -30.09 -25.26 12.98
C ASN A 806 -28.99 -24.53 13.78
N GLY A 807 -28.00 -23.84 13.16
CA GLY A 807 -27.02 -23.09 13.97
C GLY A 807 -26.35 -21.84 13.39
N ARG A 808 -27.03 -20.69 13.31
CA ARG A 808 -27.59 -20.05 12.10
C ARG A 808 -26.94 -18.66 11.85
N TYR A 809 -26.80 -18.27 10.59
CA TYR A 809 -27.00 -16.89 10.10
C TYR A 809 -27.61 -17.04 8.69
N ILE A 810 -28.75 -16.40 8.43
CA ILE A 810 -29.51 -16.57 7.17
C ILE A 810 -29.93 -15.18 6.62
N GLY A 811 -28.97 -14.25 6.66
CA GLY A 811 -29.04 -12.95 6.01
C GLY A 811 -28.15 -12.89 4.76
N PRO A 812 -28.01 -11.71 4.13
CA PRO A 812 -27.09 -11.51 3.02
C PRO A 812 -25.63 -11.73 3.46
N TYR A 813 -24.78 -12.17 2.53
CA TYR A 813 -23.35 -12.36 2.72
C TYR A 813 -22.65 -11.00 2.92
N PRO A 814 -22.03 -10.75 4.08
CA PRO A 814 -21.46 -9.44 4.39
C PRO A 814 -20.08 -9.24 3.76
N ILE A 815 -19.89 -8.08 3.15
CA ILE A 815 -18.61 -7.57 2.64
C ILE A 815 -18.35 -6.23 3.33
N LEU A 816 -17.35 -6.18 4.20
CA LEU A 816 -16.91 -4.94 4.83
C LEU A 816 -15.66 -4.45 4.11
N ASN A 817 -15.76 -3.27 3.50
CA ASN A 817 -14.71 -2.70 2.68
C ASN A 817 -13.82 -1.77 3.51
N THR A 818 -12.51 -1.89 3.33
CA THR A 818 -11.48 -1.02 3.88
C THR A 818 -10.52 -0.62 2.77
N ALA A 819 -9.81 0.49 2.95
CA ALA A 819 -8.77 0.90 2.01
C ALA A 819 -7.41 0.41 2.49
N LEU A 820 -6.75 -0.40 1.67
CA LEU A 820 -5.33 -0.73 1.79
C LEU A 820 -4.50 0.45 1.30
N ASN A 821 -3.75 1.11 2.18
CA ASN A 821 -2.91 2.24 1.79
C ASN A 821 -1.60 1.77 1.15
N ALA A 822 -1.28 2.35 0.00
CA ALA A 822 -0.11 2.06 -0.81
C ALA A 822 0.48 3.39 -1.31
N THR A 823 1.11 4.14 -0.42
CA THR A 823 1.69 5.45 -0.73
C THR A 823 3.03 5.35 -1.47
N ASP A 824 3.71 4.20 -1.40
CA ASP A 824 4.91 3.95 -2.18
C ASP A 824 4.61 3.75 -3.68
N ALA A 825 5.07 4.71 -4.49
CA ALA A 825 4.85 4.84 -5.93
C ALA A 825 5.76 3.91 -6.78
N SER A 826 6.12 2.73 -6.25
CA SER A 826 7.03 1.81 -6.94
C SER A 826 6.49 1.36 -8.32
N GLU A 827 5.16 1.41 -8.50
CA GLU A 827 4.44 1.23 -9.77
C GLU A 827 3.72 2.53 -10.16
N LEU A 828 3.99 3.02 -11.39
CA LEU A 828 3.55 4.33 -11.90
C LEU A 828 2.02 4.48 -11.95
N ASP A 829 1.29 3.38 -12.03
CA ASP A 829 -0.18 3.34 -12.08
C ASP A 829 -0.85 3.59 -10.72
N ARG A 830 -0.07 3.59 -9.62
CA ARG A 830 -0.54 3.77 -8.24
C ARG A 830 -0.35 5.20 -7.71
N GLN A 831 0.31 6.07 -8.46
CA GLN A 831 0.62 7.44 -8.03
C GLN A 831 -0.61 8.27 -7.66
N ASP A 832 -1.71 8.14 -8.41
CA ASP A 832 -2.91 8.94 -8.17
C ASP A 832 -3.89 8.29 -7.18
N ARG A 833 -3.89 6.94 -7.11
CA ARG A 833 -4.87 6.19 -6.29
C ARG A 833 -4.41 6.05 -4.84
N MET A 834 -3.12 5.77 -4.64
CA MET A 834 -2.45 5.52 -3.34
C MET A 834 -3.17 4.53 -2.40
N ALA A 835 -4.17 3.78 -2.88
CA ALA A 835 -4.94 2.80 -2.13
C ALA A 835 -5.64 1.76 -3.02
N GLU A 836 -6.01 0.63 -2.41
CA GLU A 836 -6.76 -0.48 -3.03
C GLU A 836 -7.88 -1.02 -2.13
N SER A 837 -8.81 -1.77 -2.71
CA SER A 837 -9.88 -2.48 -1.98
C SER A 837 -9.28 -3.62 -1.14
N PHE A 838 -9.48 -3.55 0.17
CA PHE A 838 -9.24 -4.66 1.10
C PHE A 838 -10.57 -5.05 1.73
N ILE A 839 -10.97 -6.30 1.55
CA ILE A 839 -12.25 -6.81 2.05
C ILE A 839 -12.06 -7.70 3.27
N PHE A 840 -13.04 -7.60 4.16
CA PHE A 840 -13.27 -8.56 5.21
C PHE A 840 -14.61 -9.25 4.94
N SER A 841 -14.58 -10.56 4.70
CA SER A 841 -15.78 -11.39 4.57
C SER A 841 -15.71 -12.61 5.50
N PRO A 842 -16.84 -13.32 5.73
CA PRO A 842 -16.86 -14.48 6.61
C PRO A 842 -15.91 -15.60 6.19
N LEU A 843 -15.71 -15.81 4.88
CA LEU A 843 -14.86 -16.88 4.36
C LEU A 843 -13.40 -16.45 4.20
N TYR A 844 -13.14 -15.30 3.59
CA TYR A 844 -11.79 -14.84 3.25
C TYR A 844 -11.59 -13.34 3.53
N CYS A 845 -10.39 -12.97 3.94
CA CYS A 845 -9.95 -11.59 4.13
C CYS A 845 -8.72 -11.30 3.29
N GLY A 846 -8.65 -10.11 2.69
CA GLY A 846 -7.51 -9.74 1.87
C GLY A 846 -7.85 -8.77 0.74
N PHE A 847 -6.94 -8.73 -0.21
CA PHE A 847 -7.00 -7.88 -1.40
C PHE A 847 -6.49 -8.65 -2.62
N ASP A 848 -6.90 -8.21 -3.80
CA ASP A 848 -6.40 -8.73 -5.08
C ASP A 848 -6.49 -7.63 -6.12
N PHE A 849 -5.35 -7.32 -6.72
CA PHE A 849 -5.22 -6.31 -7.74
C PHE A 849 -5.82 -6.80 -9.05
N SER A 850 -6.38 -5.89 -9.85
CA SER A 850 -7.03 -6.30 -11.10
C SER A 850 -6.07 -7.04 -12.07
N ALA A 851 -6.57 -8.13 -12.65
CA ALA A 851 -5.87 -8.99 -13.60
C ALA A 851 -5.55 -8.33 -14.95
N THR A 852 -6.16 -7.19 -15.29
CA THR A 852 -5.85 -6.42 -16.51
C THR A 852 -4.48 -5.74 -16.44
N LYS A 853 -3.87 -5.67 -15.26
CA LYS A 853 -2.58 -5.02 -15.03
C LYS A 853 -1.46 -6.05 -14.92
N SER A 854 -1.01 -6.58 -16.06
CA SER A 854 0.34 -7.16 -16.12
C SER A 854 1.33 -6.00 -15.94
N ALA A 855 1.97 -5.93 -14.78
CA ALA A 855 2.95 -4.89 -14.49
C ALA A 855 4.06 -4.96 -15.55
N ILE A 856 4.13 -3.94 -16.40
CA ILE A 856 5.23 -3.67 -17.35
C ILE A 856 6.58 -3.62 -16.61
N ASN A 857 6.59 -3.51 -15.28
CA ASN A 857 7.76 -3.63 -14.43
C ASN A 857 7.41 -4.37 -13.13
N ASN A 858 7.58 -5.69 -13.11
CA ASN A 858 7.50 -6.47 -11.87
C ASN A 858 8.80 -6.28 -11.06
N LYS A 859 9.00 -5.08 -10.48
CA LYS A 859 10.18 -4.76 -9.64
C LYS A 859 10.21 -5.61 -8.36
N SER A 860 9.04 -6.04 -7.87
CA SER A 860 8.92 -6.88 -6.69
C SER A 860 8.69 -8.35 -7.11
N SER A 861 9.41 -9.28 -6.50
CA SER A 861 9.17 -10.72 -6.66
C SER A 861 7.94 -11.18 -5.85
N LYS A 862 6.91 -10.34 -5.69
CA LYS A 862 5.77 -10.57 -4.78
C LYS A 862 4.46 -10.70 -5.57
N PHE A 863 3.48 -11.38 -4.98
CA PHE A 863 2.19 -11.62 -5.63
C PHE A 863 1.33 -10.37 -5.70
N ASN A 864 0.61 -10.15 -6.80
CA ASN A 864 -0.39 -9.08 -6.93
C ASN A 864 -1.74 -9.45 -6.26
N TYR A 865 -1.72 -10.30 -5.24
CA TYR A 865 -2.91 -10.73 -4.51
C TYR A 865 -2.52 -11.30 -3.15
N GLY A 866 -3.46 -11.31 -2.22
CA GLY A 866 -3.26 -11.82 -0.87
C GLY A 866 -4.55 -12.05 -0.12
N TYR A 867 -5.31 -13.09 -0.48
CA TYR A 867 -6.42 -13.58 0.36
C TYR A 867 -5.99 -14.69 1.31
N ARG A 868 -6.60 -14.67 2.51
CA ARG A 868 -6.43 -15.65 3.58
C ARG A 868 -7.79 -16.07 4.12
N ASN A 869 -7.91 -17.31 4.59
CA ASN A 869 -9.13 -17.73 5.28
C ASN A 869 -9.31 -16.89 6.56
N THR A 870 -10.53 -16.41 6.78
CA THR A 870 -10.88 -15.50 7.88
C THR A 870 -10.66 -16.13 9.26
N ASP A 871 -10.77 -17.45 9.38
CA ASP A 871 -10.55 -18.18 10.65
C ASP A 871 -9.09 -18.11 11.14
N ARG A 872 -8.13 -18.06 10.21
CA ARG A 872 -6.70 -18.06 10.48
C ARG A 872 -6.07 -16.68 10.35
N TYR A 873 -6.74 -15.74 9.69
CA TYR A 873 -6.22 -14.38 9.50
C TYR A 873 -6.26 -13.62 10.83
N SER A 874 -5.20 -12.90 11.19
CA SER A 874 -5.15 -12.20 12.48
C SER A 874 -5.49 -13.11 13.70
N ALA A 875 -4.98 -14.35 13.70
CA ALA A 875 -5.13 -15.37 14.74
C ALA A 875 -4.71 -14.89 16.15
N PRO A 876 -5.20 -15.50 17.25
CA PRO A 876 -5.96 -16.75 17.32
C PRO A 876 -7.48 -16.65 17.15
N MET A 877 -8.10 -15.46 17.27
CA MET A 877 -9.56 -15.33 17.28
C MET A 877 -10.19 -14.90 15.93
N GLY A 878 -9.36 -14.68 14.90
CA GLY A 878 -9.83 -14.07 13.65
C GLY A 878 -10.22 -12.59 13.80
N PRO A 879 -10.58 -11.91 12.70
CA PRO A 879 -11.12 -10.55 12.75
C PRO A 879 -12.50 -10.53 13.44
N GLN A 880 -12.65 -9.64 14.43
CA GLN A 880 -13.93 -9.37 15.08
C GLN A 880 -14.71 -8.32 14.30
N LEU A 881 -16.04 -8.45 14.23
CA LEU A 881 -16.92 -7.56 13.46
C LEU A 881 -16.77 -6.10 13.90
N GLY A 882 -16.70 -5.84 15.21
CA GLY A 882 -16.51 -4.50 15.75
C GLY A 882 -15.18 -3.85 15.33
N SER A 883 -14.11 -4.64 15.29
CA SER A 883 -12.81 -4.18 14.80
C SER A 883 -12.86 -3.85 13.31
N VAL A 884 -13.48 -4.71 12.51
CA VAL A 884 -13.62 -4.51 11.06
C VAL A 884 -14.50 -3.30 10.75
N MET A 885 -15.62 -3.16 11.43
CA MET A 885 -16.52 -2.00 11.36
C MET A 885 -15.76 -0.69 11.67
N ALA A 886 -14.94 -0.69 12.72
CA ALA A 886 -14.13 0.48 13.09
C ALA A 886 -13.03 0.77 12.07
N MET A 887 -12.38 -0.24 11.49
CA MET A 887 -11.40 -0.05 10.41
C MET A 887 -12.06 0.51 9.14
N SER A 888 -13.24 0.01 8.79
CA SER A 888 -14.03 0.48 7.64
C SER A 888 -14.48 1.94 7.81
N GLY A 889 -14.67 2.41 9.05
CA GLY A 889 -15.03 3.80 9.40
C GLY A 889 -13.88 4.69 9.87
N ALA A 890 -12.62 4.28 9.65
CA ALA A 890 -11.44 4.99 10.13
C ALA A 890 -11.09 6.24 9.28
N ALA A 891 -12.05 7.16 9.14
CA ALA A 891 -11.99 8.30 8.22
C ALA A 891 -10.82 9.25 8.50
N VAL A 892 -10.42 9.39 9.76
CA VAL A 892 -9.25 10.21 10.13
C VAL A 892 -8.05 9.31 10.41
N SER A 893 -7.12 9.28 9.47
CA SER A 893 -5.91 8.46 9.52
C SER A 893 -4.71 9.21 8.94
N PRO A 894 -3.46 8.94 9.35
CA PRO A 894 -2.27 9.53 8.72
C PRO A 894 -2.16 9.21 7.23
N ASN A 895 -2.60 8.01 6.84
CA ASN A 895 -2.66 7.55 5.46
C ASN A 895 -4.13 7.36 5.06
N MET A 896 -4.57 8.02 3.99
CA MET A 896 -5.96 8.14 3.56
C MET A 896 -6.11 7.97 2.03
N GLY A 897 -5.33 7.05 1.44
CA GLY A 897 -5.27 6.84 0.00
C GLY A 897 -4.95 8.14 -0.74
N TYR A 898 -5.76 8.48 -1.75
CA TYR A 898 -5.61 9.70 -2.55
C TYR A 898 -5.71 11.02 -1.77
N HIS A 899 -6.20 11.00 -0.52
CA HIS A 899 -6.22 12.17 0.37
C HIS A 899 -4.92 12.35 1.18
N SER A 900 -3.99 11.40 1.10
CA SER A 900 -2.76 11.40 1.91
C SER A 900 -1.90 12.65 1.65
N SER A 901 -1.34 13.23 2.70
CA SER A 901 -0.29 14.24 2.60
C SER A 901 0.67 14.11 3.78
N ALA A 902 1.97 14.27 3.52
CA ALA A 902 3.00 14.12 4.56
C ALA A 902 2.79 15.08 5.74
N ALA A 903 2.33 16.31 5.48
CA ALA A 903 2.05 17.30 6.51
C ALA A 903 0.90 16.89 7.43
N THR A 904 -0.24 16.46 6.86
CA THR A 904 -1.39 15.98 7.64
C THR A 904 -1.04 14.68 8.38
N ALA A 905 -0.33 13.75 7.73
CA ALA A 905 0.13 12.50 8.33
C ALA A 905 0.98 12.75 9.59
N PHE A 906 1.92 13.68 9.51
CA PHE A 906 2.75 14.09 10.63
C PHE A 906 1.90 14.60 11.81
N LEU A 907 0.99 15.55 11.58
CA LEU A 907 0.18 16.14 12.65
C LEU A 907 -0.76 15.12 13.29
N LEU A 908 -1.47 14.33 12.49
CA LEU A 908 -2.39 13.31 12.99
C LEU A 908 -1.64 12.25 13.81
N THR A 909 -0.43 11.86 13.40
CA THR A 909 0.39 10.91 14.14
C THR A 909 0.92 11.50 15.45
N MET A 910 1.47 12.72 15.42
CA MET A 910 2.01 13.41 16.60
C MET A 910 0.96 13.63 17.71
N PHE A 911 -0.30 13.85 17.33
CA PHE A 911 -1.42 14.06 18.24
C PHE A 911 -2.31 12.83 18.41
N ASN A 912 -1.85 11.66 17.95
CA ASN A 912 -2.54 10.38 18.03
C ASN A 912 -3.99 10.40 17.49
N VAL A 913 -4.26 11.27 16.54
CA VAL A 913 -5.55 11.36 15.86
C VAL A 913 -5.55 10.40 14.68
N ARG A 914 -5.46 9.11 14.99
CA ARG A 914 -5.35 8.01 14.02
C ARG A 914 -6.31 6.89 14.36
N LEU A 915 -7.22 6.62 13.43
CA LEU A 915 -8.21 5.56 13.53
C LEU A 915 -7.82 4.35 12.68
N GLY A 916 -6.96 4.50 11.67
CA GLY A 916 -6.46 3.40 10.85
C GLY A 916 -5.53 2.48 11.64
N ARG A 917 -5.26 1.30 11.07
CA ARG A 917 -4.62 0.19 11.79
C ARG A 917 -3.59 -0.54 10.95
N TRP A 918 -2.46 -0.87 11.56
CA TRP A 918 -1.47 -1.78 10.98
C TRP A 918 -1.88 -3.24 11.22
N ILE A 919 -1.94 -4.06 10.18
CA ILE A 919 -2.31 -5.48 10.28
C ILE A 919 -1.32 -6.34 9.49
N GLY A 920 -1.15 -7.62 9.89
CA GLY A 920 -0.27 -8.54 9.19
C GLY A 920 -0.61 -8.63 7.70
N ASN A 921 0.40 -8.46 6.86
CA ASN A 921 0.24 -8.50 5.42
C ASN A 921 -0.14 -9.92 4.97
N PRO A 922 -1.28 -10.12 4.31
CA PRO A 922 -1.69 -11.45 3.88
C PRO A 922 -0.73 -12.11 2.88
N ARG A 923 0.15 -11.35 2.22
CA ARG A 923 1.16 -11.90 1.30
C ARG A 923 2.45 -12.37 1.98
N GLN A 924 2.70 -11.94 3.22
CA GLN A 924 3.93 -12.23 3.97
C GLN A 924 3.70 -13.25 5.08
N ASP A 925 4.77 -13.68 5.76
CA ASP A 925 4.71 -14.67 6.84
C ASP A 925 4.01 -14.15 8.10
N ARG A 926 3.98 -12.82 8.31
CA ARG A 926 3.38 -12.17 9.49
C ARG A 926 1.86 -11.99 9.41
N TRP A 927 1.18 -12.53 8.40
CA TRP A 927 -0.27 -12.39 8.18
C TRP A 927 -1.19 -12.82 9.35
N LYS A 928 -0.69 -13.67 10.25
CA LYS A 928 -1.42 -14.11 11.45
C LYS A 928 -1.38 -13.09 12.60
N HIS A 929 -0.50 -12.09 12.53
CA HIS A 929 -0.38 -11.07 13.57
C HIS A 929 -1.43 -9.95 13.37
N SER A 930 -2.14 -9.62 14.44
CA SER A 930 -3.13 -8.54 14.49
C SER A 930 -2.50 -7.16 14.65
N GLU A 931 -1.21 -7.08 14.98
CA GLU A 931 -0.43 -5.85 15.11
C GLU A 931 1.09 -6.06 14.98
N PRO A 932 1.87 -4.99 14.70
CA PRO A 932 3.32 -5.01 14.71
C PRO A 932 3.95 -5.31 16.07
N THR A 933 4.99 -6.16 16.09
CA THR A 933 5.74 -6.49 17.32
C THR A 933 6.73 -5.41 17.77
N ALA A 934 7.09 -4.47 16.90
CA ALA A 934 7.97 -3.34 17.20
C ALA A 934 7.30 -2.06 16.71
N GLY A 935 6.63 -1.34 17.62
CA GLY A 935 5.74 -0.23 17.27
C GLY A 935 6.43 1.00 16.68
N ILE A 936 7.66 1.31 17.10
CA ILE A 936 8.33 2.57 16.73
C ILE A 936 8.63 2.70 15.24
N GLY A 937 9.01 1.61 14.57
CA GLY A 937 9.26 1.63 13.12
C GLY A 937 8.00 2.00 12.35
N TYR A 938 6.84 1.49 12.78
CA TYR A 938 5.55 1.79 12.17
C TYR A 938 5.00 3.16 12.56
N LEU A 939 5.32 3.65 13.77
CA LEU A 939 5.01 5.02 14.18
C LEU A 939 5.80 6.05 13.35
N VAL A 940 7.07 5.78 13.04
CA VAL A 940 7.88 6.62 12.15
C VAL A 940 7.34 6.57 10.71
N LYS A 941 6.90 5.39 10.25
CA LYS A 941 6.21 5.26 8.95
C LYS A 941 4.91 6.07 8.90
N ASP A 942 4.10 6.05 9.96
CA ASP A 942 2.91 6.91 10.08
C ASP A 942 3.27 8.41 10.03
N LEU A 943 4.36 8.83 10.69
CA LEU A 943 4.83 10.23 10.69
C LEU A 943 5.23 10.74 9.31
N VAL A 944 5.86 9.89 8.50
CA VAL A 944 6.36 10.26 7.16
C VAL A 944 5.30 9.99 6.07
N GLY A 945 4.20 9.31 6.40
CA GLY A 945 3.17 8.89 5.45
C GLY A 945 3.65 7.77 4.53
N ASP A 946 4.58 6.92 5.01
CA ASP A 946 5.17 5.83 4.24
C ASP A 946 4.43 4.51 4.52
N THR A 947 3.66 4.06 3.54
CA THR A 947 2.96 2.78 3.55
C THR A 947 3.29 2.03 2.29
N ASP A 948 3.85 0.85 2.47
CA ASP A 948 4.21 -0.03 1.37
C ASP A 948 3.61 -1.42 1.62
N ILE A 949 2.89 -1.89 0.60
CA ILE A 949 2.19 -3.17 0.53
C ILE A 949 3.13 -4.37 0.50
N ASP A 950 4.42 -4.15 0.28
CA ASP A 950 5.47 -5.16 0.29
C ASP A 950 5.99 -5.47 1.71
N ASN A 951 5.70 -4.63 2.71
CA ASN A 951 6.14 -4.86 4.09
C ASN A 951 5.43 -6.02 4.80
N ASP A 952 5.98 -6.49 5.93
CA ASP A 952 5.37 -7.53 6.78
C ASP A 952 3.98 -7.15 7.32
N TYR A 953 3.71 -5.85 7.41
CA TYR A 953 2.45 -5.29 7.86
C TYR A 953 1.97 -4.25 6.86
N VAL A 954 0.65 -4.17 6.69
CA VAL A 954 -0.03 -3.21 5.82
C VAL A 954 -0.93 -2.30 6.63
N TYR A 955 -1.17 -1.09 6.13
CA TYR A 955 -1.98 -0.08 6.80
C TYR A 955 -3.39 -0.01 6.20
N LEU A 956 -4.41 -0.26 7.02
CA LEU A 956 -5.82 -0.19 6.63
C LEU A 956 -6.48 1.07 7.19
N SER A 957 -7.30 1.71 6.37
CA SER A 957 -8.10 2.89 6.71
C SER A 957 -9.54 2.78 6.19
N ASP A 958 -10.33 3.84 6.34
CA ASP A 958 -11.73 3.90 5.87
C ASP A 958 -11.87 3.42 4.42
N GLY A 959 -12.89 2.59 4.16
CA GLY A 959 -13.17 2.08 2.82
C GLY A 959 -13.42 3.19 1.79
N GLY A 960 -13.91 4.35 2.24
CA GLY A 960 -14.17 5.54 1.42
C GLY A 960 -12.92 6.21 0.87
N HIS A 961 -11.74 5.92 1.40
CA HIS A 961 -10.46 6.32 0.78
C HIS A 961 -10.17 5.54 -0.52
N PHE A 962 -10.89 4.44 -0.76
CA PHE A 962 -10.93 3.77 -2.04
C PHE A 962 -12.31 3.91 -2.70
N ASP A 963 -13.30 3.17 -2.23
CA ASP A 963 -14.66 3.18 -2.78
C ASP A 963 -15.66 3.54 -1.67
N ASN A 964 -16.10 4.80 -1.63
CA ASN A 964 -17.07 5.26 -0.63
C ASN A 964 -18.48 4.69 -0.84
N MET A 965 -18.78 4.17 -2.04
CA MET A 965 -20.10 3.66 -2.38
C MET A 965 -20.28 2.20 -1.95
N GLY A 966 -19.20 1.42 -1.81
CA GLY A 966 -19.27 -0.03 -1.61
C GLY A 966 -19.78 -0.77 -2.86
N LEU A 967 -19.66 -0.14 -4.03
CA LEU A 967 -20.13 -0.63 -5.33
C LEU A 967 -19.11 -1.57 -5.99
N TYR A 968 -17.81 -1.28 -5.82
CA TYR A 968 -16.71 -1.93 -6.54
C TYR A 968 -16.71 -3.45 -6.37
N GLU A 969 -16.85 -3.93 -5.12
CA GLU A 969 -16.83 -5.37 -4.81
C GLU A 969 -18.10 -6.12 -5.19
N LEU A 970 -19.24 -5.42 -5.33
CA LEU A 970 -20.48 -6.01 -5.86
C LEU A 970 -20.39 -6.17 -7.39
N VAL A 971 -19.81 -5.17 -8.08
CA VAL A 971 -19.53 -5.23 -9.51
C VAL A 971 -18.52 -6.34 -9.81
N ARG A 972 -17.47 -6.50 -8.99
CA ARG A 972 -16.50 -7.62 -9.10
C ARG A 972 -17.19 -8.99 -9.07
N ARG A 973 -18.25 -9.13 -8.26
CA ARG A 973 -19.07 -10.35 -8.10
C ARG A 973 -20.17 -10.50 -9.15
N LYS A 974 -20.22 -9.61 -10.13
CA LYS A 974 -21.24 -9.60 -11.20
C LYS A 974 -22.68 -9.58 -10.69
N CYS A 975 -22.96 -8.77 -9.68
CA CYS A 975 -24.33 -8.58 -9.22
C CYS A 975 -25.21 -8.03 -10.35
N SER A 976 -26.30 -8.73 -10.64
CA SER A 976 -27.26 -8.36 -11.69
C SER A 976 -28.15 -7.20 -11.29
N THR A 977 -28.49 -7.08 -10.00
CA THR A 977 -29.23 -5.93 -9.46
C THR A 977 -28.48 -5.40 -8.25
N ILE A 978 -28.17 -4.10 -8.24
CA ILE A 978 -27.51 -3.43 -7.12
C ILE A 978 -28.40 -2.28 -6.65
N VAL A 979 -28.75 -2.28 -5.36
CA VAL A 979 -29.32 -1.11 -4.70
C VAL A 979 -28.20 -0.39 -3.96
N LEU A 980 -27.84 0.81 -4.41
CA LEU A 980 -26.80 1.64 -3.83
C LEU A 980 -27.44 2.78 -3.03
N VAL A 981 -27.19 2.79 -1.72
CA VAL A 981 -27.67 3.82 -0.80
C VAL A 981 -26.54 4.80 -0.51
N ASP A 982 -26.64 6.01 -1.05
CA ASP A 982 -25.68 7.09 -0.93
C ASP A 982 -26.07 8.12 0.14
N GLY A 983 -25.44 7.99 1.31
CA GLY A 983 -25.50 8.90 2.44
C GLY A 983 -24.31 9.85 2.55
N GLU A 984 -23.46 9.95 1.52
CA GLU A 984 -22.30 10.84 1.48
C GLU A 984 -22.74 12.31 1.42
N GLN A 985 -21.92 13.19 2.03
CA GLN A 985 -22.14 14.63 2.00
C GLN A 985 -21.78 15.14 0.61
N ASP A 986 -22.73 15.75 -0.06
CA ASP A 986 -22.59 16.27 -1.40
C ASP A 986 -23.46 17.53 -1.59
N SER A 987 -23.03 18.63 -0.95
CA SER A 987 -23.74 19.92 -1.00
C SER A 987 -23.92 20.48 -2.41
N LYS A 988 -23.04 20.13 -3.35
CA LYS A 988 -23.11 20.54 -4.77
C LYS A 988 -23.89 19.55 -5.64
N ALA A 989 -24.31 18.41 -5.09
CA ALA A 989 -24.94 17.31 -5.83
C ALA A 989 -24.15 16.87 -7.07
N ASN A 990 -22.81 16.76 -6.94
CA ASN A 990 -21.94 16.35 -8.04
C ASN A 990 -21.92 14.82 -8.26
N CYS A 991 -22.41 14.04 -7.29
CA CYS A 991 -22.32 12.58 -7.25
C CYS A 991 -20.88 12.07 -7.44
N GLU A 992 -19.89 12.74 -6.83
CA GLU A 992 -18.47 12.46 -7.04
C GLU A 992 -18.09 11.03 -6.63
N GLY A 993 -18.60 10.54 -5.49
CA GLY A 993 -18.39 9.16 -5.03
C GLY A 993 -18.82 8.12 -6.05
N LEU A 994 -20.01 8.29 -6.64
CA LEU A 994 -20.52 7.42 -7.71
C LEU A 994 -19.64 7.51 -8.97
N ALA A 995 -19.30 8.72 -9.42
CA ALA A 995 -18.46 8.92 -10.60
C ALA A 995 -17.05 8.32 -10.44
N ASN A 996 -16.49 8.36 -9.23
CA ASN A 996 -15.23 7.72 -8.90
C ASN A 996 -15.35 6.19 -8.95
N ALA A 997 -16.41 5.61 -8.39
CA ALA A 997 -16.65 4.17 -8.41
C ALA A 997 -16.83 3.64 -9.85
N ILE A 998 -17.64 4.32 -10.69
CA ILE A 998 -17.87 3.95 -12.10
C ILE A 998 -16.54 3.95 -12.88
N ARG A 999 -15.71 5.00 -12.73
CA ARG A 999 -14.40 5.07 -13.40
C ARG A 999 -13.50 3.91 -13.01
N ARG A 1000 -13.49 3.52 -11.73
CA ARG A 1000 -12.69 2.38 -11.25
C ARG A 1000 -13.20 1.05 -11.79
N CYS A 1001 -14.50 0.80 -11.74
CA CYS A 1001 -15.11 -0.40 -12.33
C CYS A 1001 -14.80 -0.53 -13.84
N ARG A 1002 -14.81 0.58 -14.58
CA ARG A 1002 -14.42 0.60 -16.00
C ARG A 1002 -12.95 0.25 -16.20
N ILE A 1003 -12.04 0.90 -15.47
CA ILE A 1003 -10.58 0.69 -15.65
C ILE A 1003 -10.17 -0.71 -15.20
N ASP A 1004 -10.69 -1.16 -14.06
CA ASP A 1004 -10.19 -2.37 -13.40
C ASP A 1004 -10.95 -3.62 -13.88
N PHE A 1005 -12.26 -3.55 -14.16
CA PHE A 1005 -13.05 -4.72 -14.59
C PHE A 1005 -13.56 -4.64 -16.03
N GLY A 1006 -13.39 -3.50 -16.71
CA GLY A 1006 -13.99 -3.27 -18.04
C GLY A 1006 -15.52 -3.15 -18.00
N VAL A 1007 -16.12 -2.94 -16.82
CA VAL A 1007 -17.57 -2.85 -16.64
C VAL A 1007 -18.02 -1.41 -16.86
N GLU A 1008 -18.97 -1.21 -17.76
CA GLU A 1008 -19.58 0.10 -18.03
C GLU A 1008 -20.88 0.25 -17.24
N ILE A 1009 -21.07 1.40 -16.59
CA ILE A 1009 -22.29 1.73 -15.85
C ILE A 1009 -22.87 3.01 -16.44
N GLU A 1010 -24.04 2.90 -17.06
CA GLU A 1010 -24.78 4.01 -17.67
C GLU A 1010 -25.89 4.46 -16.72
N ILE A 1011 -25.78 5.66 -16.16
CA ILE A 1011 -26.76 6.20 -15.23
C ILE A 1011 -26.93 7.71 -15.42
N ASP A 1012 -28.19 8.15 -15.52
CA ASP A 1012 -28.52 9.57 -15.60
C ASP A 1012 -28.93 10.11 -14.22
N THR A 1013 -28.04 10.89 -13.61
CA THR A 1013 -28.25 11.51 -12.30
C THR A 1013 -28.95 12.86 -12.37
N THR A 1014 -29.37 13.32 -13.56
CA THR A 1014 -29.95 14.66 -13.76
C THR A 1014 -31.15 14.95 -12.85
N LYS A 1015 -31.98 13.95 -12.53
CA LYS A 1015 -33.14 14.11 -11.62
C LYS A 1015 -32.74 14.33 -10.16
N ILE A 1016 -31.54 13.89 -9.77
CA ILE A 1016 -30.97 14.11 -8.44
C ILE A 1016 -30.28 15.48 -8.37
N THR A 1017 -29.53 15.83 -9.42
CA THR A 1017 -28.68 17.03 -9.45
C THR A 1017 -29.45 18.32 -9.77
N LYS A 1018 -30.48 18.25 -10.63
CA LYS A 1018 -31.34 19.41 -10.92
C LYS A 1018 -32.30 19.65 -9.77
N LYS A 1019 -32.36 20.91 -9.35
CA LYS A 1019 -33.32 21.42 -8.37
C LYS A 1019 -34.51 22.08 -9.08
N ALA A 1020 -35.71 21.83 -8.58
CA ALA A 1020 -36.93 22.53 -8.98
C ALA A 1020 -36.75 24.04 -8.72
N LYS A 1021 -37.20 24.88 -9.66
CA LYS A 1021 -36.90 26.34 -9.64
C LYS A 1021 -37.67 27.08 -8.55
N ASP A 1022 -38.84 26.55 -8.22
CA ASP A 1022 -39.84 27.03 -7.30
C ASP A 1022 -39.57 26.60 -5.85
N THR A 1023 -39.20 25.34 -5.63
CA THR A 1023 -38.97 24.79 -4.29
C THR A 1023 -37.50 24.64 -3.91
N GLY A 1024 -36.58 24.60 -4.89
CA GLY A 1024 -35.15 24.34 -4.65
C GLY A 1024 -34.83 22.89 -4.28
N PHE A 1025 -35.83 21.99 -4.34
CA PHE A 1025 -35.70 20.57 -4.03
C PHE A 1025 -35.32 19.73 -5.25
N SER A 1026 -34.73 18.55 -5.01
CA SER A 1026 -34.42 17.59 -6.08
C SER A 1026 -35.70 16.99 -6.66
N LEU A 1027 -35.66 16.56 -7.92
CA LEU A 1027 -36.83 15.98 -8.60
C LEU A 1027 -37.09 14.53 -8.22
N ALA A 1028 -36.09 13.81 -7.69
CA ALA A 1028 -36.23 12.43 -7.26
C ALA A 1028 -35.21 12.05 -6.18
N HIS A 1029 -35.58 11.09 -5.33
CA HIS A 1029 -34.68 10.47 -4.35
C HIS A 1029 -33.77 9.39 -4.95
N ALA A 1030 -34.21 8.74 -6.03
CA ALA A 1030 -33.47 7.67 -6.65
C ALA A 1030 -33.60 7.69 -8.18
N VAL A 1031 -32.61 7.13 -8.84
CA VAL A 1031 -32.57 6.91 -10.29
C VAL A 1031 -32.06 5.50 -10.59
N THR A 1032 -32.47 4.95 -11.74
CA THR A 1032 -32.03 3.63 -12.20
C THR A 1032 -31.07 3.77 -13.37
N GLY A 1033 -29.98 3.00 -13.34
CA GLY A 1033 -28.99 2.88 -14.39
C GLY A 1033 -28.80 1.42 -14.84
N LYS A 1034 -28.02 1.24 -15.90
CA LYS A 1034 -27.70 -0.05 -16.51
C LYS A 1034 -26.24 -0.42 -16.26
N ILE A 1035 -25.98 -1.71 -16.03
CA ILE A 1035 -24.64 -2.26 -15.84
C ILE A 1035 -24.33 -3.22 -16.99
N HIS A 1036 -23.26 -2.94 -17.73
CA HIS A 1036 -22.81 -3.75 -18.86
C HIS A 1036 -21.57 -4.55 -18.46
N TYR A 1037 -21.78 -5.83 -18.17
CA TYR A 1037 -20.70 -6.76 -17.87
C TYR A 1037 -20.07 -7.33 -19.14
N PRO A 1038 -18.73 -7.30 -19.29
CA PRO A 1038 -18.07 -7.90 -20.44
C PRO A 1038 -18.44 -9.37 -20.65
N GLY A 1039 -18.89 -9.70 -21.85
CA GLY A 1039 -19.18 -11.07 -22.27
C GLY A 1039 -20.51 -11.65 -21.78
N VAL A 1040 -21.35 -10.85 -21.10
CA VAL A 1040 -22.72 -11.19 -20.67
C VAL A 1040 -23.71 -10.42 -21.55
N THR A 1041 -24.75 -11.10 -22.06
CA THR A 1041 -25.79 -10.48 -22.90
C THR A 1041 -26.78 -9.68 -22.08
N ASP A 1042 -27.10 -10.17 -20.88
CA ASP A 1042 -28.10 -9.57 -20.01
C ASP A 1042 -27.52 -8.33 -19.32
N VAL A 1043 -28.29 -7.25 -19.37
CA VAL A 1043 -27.93 -5.97 -18.77
C VAL A 1043 -28.32 -5.99 -17.29
N GLY A 1044 -27.37 -5.65 -16.42
CA GLY A 1044 -27.64 -5.48 -14.99
C GLY A 1044 -28.31 -4.13 -14.69
N GLU A 1045 -28.85 -4.00 -13.49
CA GLU A 1045 -29.57 -2.82 -13.01
C GLU A 1045 -28.89 -2.22 -11.77
N LEU A 1046 -28.69 -0.90 -11.78
CA LEU A 1046 -28.20 -0.12 -10.64
C LEU A 1046 -29.30 0.85 -10.18
N ILE A 1047 -29.88 0.61 -9.00
CA ILE A 1047 -30.80 1.55 -8.35
C ILE A 1047 -29.96 2.43 -7.41
N TYR A 1048 -29.75 3.69 -7.78
CA TYR A 1048 -28.97 4.66 -7.01
C TYR A 1048 -29.90 5.56 -6.21
N VAL A 1049 -29.78 5.52 -4.89
CA VAL A 1049 -30.61 6.25 -3.93
C VAL A 1049 -29.74 7.29 -3.24
N LYS A 1050 -30.10 8.57 -3.34
CA LYS A 1050 -29.32 9.68 -2.78
C LYS A 1050 -30.09 10.42 -1.70
N THR A 1051 -29.38 10.82 -0.65
CA THR A 1051 -29.81 11.79 0.37
C THR A 1051 -30.20 13.13 -0.25
N THR A 1052 -31.46 13.27 -0.63
CA THR A 1052 -32.03 14.46 -1.28
C THR A 1052 -33.38 14.79 -0.68
N LEU A 1053 -33.79 16.06 -0.75
CA LEU A 1053 -35.14 16.49 -0.41
C LEU A 1053 -35.95 16.61 -1.70
N THR A 1054 -37.19 16.11 -1.69
CA THR A 1054 -38.18 16.28 -2.78
C THR A 1054 -39.40 17.05 -2.27
N GLU A 1055 -40.36 17.36 -3.14
CA GLU A 1055 -41.57 18.10 -2.72
C GLU A 1055 -42.49 17.27 -1.80
N ASP A 1056 -42.46 15.95 -1.93
CA ASP A 1056 -43.31 15.00 -1.20
C ASP A 1056 -42.76 14.61 0.20
N ASN A 1057 -41.96 15.49 0.82
CA ASN A 1057 -41.40 15.24 2.15
C ASN A 1057 -42.48 15.28 3.24
N ALA A 1058 -42.31 14.43 4.26
CA ALA A 1058 -43.14 14.48 5.46
C ALA A 1058 -42.96 15.80 6.23
N THR A 1059 -44.00 16.20 6.99
CA THR A 1059 -44.06 17.49 7.70
C THR A 1059 -42.90 17.70 8.68
N ASP A 1060 -42.51 16.64 9.39
CA ASP A 1060 -41.39 16.62 10.34
C ASP A 1060 -40.04 16.86 9.65
N VAL A 1061 -39.79 16.19 8.52
CA VAL A 1061 -38.58 16.38 7.69
C VAL A 1061 -38.51 17.80 7.14
N ARG A 1062 -39.66 18.36 6.71
CA ARG A 1062 -39.73 19.72 6.19
C ARG A 1062 -39.52 20.77 7.28
N GLU A 1063 -40.07 20.58 8.47
CA GLU A 1063 -39.83 21.46 9.62
C GLU A 1063 -38.36 21.45 10.02
N TYR A 1064 -37.74 20.27 10.14
CA TYR A 1064 -36.33 20.16 10.48
C TYR A 1064 -35.43 20.89 9.46
N TYR A 1065 -35.73 20.76 8.16
CA TYR A 1065 -35.03 21.51 7.11
C TYR A 1065 -35.17 23.02 7.24
N MET A 1066 -36.38 23.53 7.56
CA MET A 1066 -36.60 24.97 7.75
C MET A 1066 -35.81 25.50 8.96
N SER A 1067 -35.66 24.68 10.00
CA SER A 1067 -34.87 24.99 11.19
C SER A 1067 -33.36 24.79 10.97
N ASN A 1068 -32.94 23.91 10.03
CA ASN A 1068 -31.54 23.56 9.74
C ASN A 1068 -31.30 23.54 8.21
N PRO A 1069 -30.97 24.68 7.58
CA PRO A 1069 -30.87 24.80 6.13
C PRO A 1069 -29.78 23.95 5.46
N GLU A 1070 -28.78 23.47 6.22
CA GLU A 1070 -27.76 22.56 5.70
C GLU A 1070 -28.29 21.14 5.49
N PHE A 1071 -29.39 20.74 6.14
CA PHE A 1071 -29.99 19.42 5.97
C PHE A 1071 -30.45 19.21 4.51
N PRO A 1072 -30.22 18.03 3.89
CA PRO A 1072 -29.62 16.81 4.42
C PRO A 1072 -28.10 16.71 4.21
N GLN A 1073 -27.42 17.83 3.92
CA GLN A 1073 -26.00 17.94 3.57
C GLN A 1073 -25.10 18.44 4.71
N GLU A 1074 -25.54 18.28 5.96
CA GLU A 1074 -24.78 18.57 7.18
C GLU A 1074 -23.43 17.81 7.18
N SER A 1075 -22.41 18.40 7.80
CA SER A 1075 -21.02 17.93 7.76
C SER A 1075 -20.84 16.48 8.22
N THR A 1076 -20.04 15.68 7.50
CA THR A 1076 -19.58 14.36 7.99
C THR A 1076 -18.73 14.45 9.26
N GLY A 1077 -18.17 15.62 9.57
CA GLY A 1077 -17.45 15.84 10.83
C GLY A 1077 -18.35 15.80 12.07
N ASP A 1078 -19.66 16.04 11.90
CA ASP A 1078 -20.62 15.93 12.99
C ASP A 1078 -20.96 14.46 13.27
N GLN A 1079 -20.60 14.02 14.48
CA GLN A 1079 -20.86 12.67 14.99
C GLN A 1079 -21.77 12.70 16.23
N PHE A 1080 -22.37 13.85 16.55
CA PHE A 1080 -23.10 14.10 17.79
C PHE A 1080 -24.57 14.43 17.50
N PHE A 1081 -25.30 13.51 16.87
CA PHE A 1081 -26.69 13.76 16.49
C PHE A 1081 -27.60 13.92 17.71
N ASN A 1082 -28.54 14.86 17.61
CA ASN A 1082 -29.69 14.93 18.51
C ASN A 1082 -30.85 14.06 17.98
N GLU A 1083 -31.90 13.91 18.78
CA GLU A 1083 -33.04 13.05 18.43
C GLU A 1083 -33.78 13.52 17.17
N ALA A 1084 -34.00 14.83 17.01
CA ALA A 1084 -34.70 15.39 15.86
C ALA A 1084 -33.92 15.17 14.55
N GLN A 1085 -32.61 15.37 14.58
CA GLN A 1085 -31.71 15.11 13.46
C GLN A 1085 -31.70 13.63 13.07
N PHE A 1086 -31.60 12.74 14.07
CA PHE A 1086 -31.63 11.30 13.85
C PHE A 1086 -32.94 10.85 13.19
N GLU A 1087 -34.08 11.28 13.73
CA GLU A 1087 -35.38 10.91 13.20
C GLU A 1087 -35.65 11.49 11.81
N SER A 1088 -35.17 12.71 11.53
CA SER A 1088 -35.32 13.35 10.21
C SER A 1088 -34.53 12.60 9.12
N TYR A 1089 -33.28 12.22 9.38
CA TYR A 1089 -32.50 11.39 8.44
C TYR A 1089 -33.11 10.00 8.25
N ARG A 1090 -33.55 9.35 9.33
CA ARG A 1090 -34.20 8.03 9.28
C ARG A 1090 -35.49 8.10 8.46
N LYS A 1091 -36.32 9.12 8.69
CA LYS A 1091 -37.57 9.33 7.95
C LYS A 1091 -37.31 9.63 6.48
N LEU A 1092 -36.32 10.47 6.17
CA LEU A 1092 -35.92 10.77 4.80
C LEU A 1092 -35.51 9.51 4.03
N GLY A 1093 -34.70 8.64 4.66
CA GLY A 1093 -34.32 7.36 4.06
C GLY A 1093 -35.52 6.44 3.82
N TYR A 1094 -36.50 6.43 4.74
CA TYR A 1094 -37.72 5.65 4.57
C TYR A 1094 -38.58 6.12 3.38
N LEU A 1095 -38.59 7.43 3.10
CA LEU A 1095 -39.32 8.03 1.97
C LEU A 1095 -38.58 7.87 0.63
N SER A 1096 -37.26 7.64 0.66
CA SER A 1096 -36.42 7.60 -0.53
C SER A 1096 -36.57 6.35 -1.41
N ILE A 1097 -37.29 5.32 -0.93
CA ILE A 1097 -37.55 4.07 -1.65
C ILE A 1097 -39.05 3.89 -1.87
N ASP A 1098 -39.45 3.49 -3.08
CA ASP A 1098 -40.83 3.16 -3.41
C ASP A 1098 -40.95 1.81 -4.14
N LYS A 1099 -42.16 1.23 -4.12
CA LYS A 1099 -42.52 -0.03 -4.77
C LYS A 1099 -42.27 0.01 -6.29
N SER A 1100 -42.46 1.16 -6.94
CA SER A 1100 -42.22 1.34 -8.38
C SER A 1100 -40.79 0.96 -8.80
N MET A 1101 -39.81 1.15 -7.92
CA MET A 1101 -38.39 0.83 -8.17
C MET A 1101 -38.10 -0.67 -8.28
N PHE A 1102 -39.03 -1.53 -7.82
CA PHE A 1102 -38.90 -2.99 -7.88
C PHE A 1102 -39.91 -3.64 -8.83
N ALA A 1103 -40.75 -2.84 -9.51
CA ALA A 1103 -41.83 -3.33 -10.37
C ALA A 1103 -41.35 -3.82 -11.73
N ALA A 1104 -40.15 -3.44 -12.17
CA ALA A 1104 -39.54 -3.87 -13.44
C ALA A 1104 -38.93 -5.29 -13.39
N ALA A 1105 -38.89 -5.93 -12.21
CA ALA A 1105 -38.25 -7.23 -12.00
C ALA A 1105 -39.21 -8.43 -12.05
N LYS A 1106 -40.37 -8.31 -12.73
CA LYS A 1106 -41.35 -9.38 -12.91
C LYS A 1106 -41.39 -9.90 -14.33
#